data_AF-A0AAE6YEP0-F1
#
_entry.id   AF-A0AAE6YEP0-F1
#
_cell.length_a   1.000
_cell.length_b   1.000
_cell.length_c   1.000
_cell.angle_alpha   90.00
_cell.angle_beta   90.00
_cell.angle_gamma   90.00
#
_symmetry.space_group_name_H-M   'P 1'
#
loop_
_entity.id
_entity.type
_entity.pdbx_description
1 polymer ?
#
loop_
_entity_poly.entity_id
_entity_poly.type
_entity_poly.pdbx_seq_one_letter_code
_entity_poly.pdbx_strand_id
1 'polypeptide(L)'
;MPGCGVDDGERAEIEWVLSRIAVGEGPGRLVPPVHRVEVVRLITGGRSGAQVLEVRVRRGAPEVTEWHVAKLQDASAARAEWTAYQAYMAPLETPYRTSVSAVSETVLGAGAPLPGDREVVVYQHVSQRIGEPGRPLVTLEQLAGQALDGSGAGLHSARTAVRRLLRQLGGTLYLSAAPDPRISLRWLNPTLGPDLLVEAEEGGGARAVRVYPADLLAASCAADDDTRDPRFRAGERIAVEVSSIVADEEGVLLARPSSDTRIEVCPGPGGELPHRAGAANGGRLLYATVVATRTERYGRLCRDLLGDALVLENSVARIDSCAFGHPFARLRSLLGDPVEGWVSSPAHGDLNPRNVLVADDQPYLIDHARAADRQPHMGDPAWLEMNLLRNVVAPRLGWGELVRLQRVLAVHCRLGPSTDDPLAVSGAEVWPLDGESAQFVAAFRLLWQVRATARGIYPEQARRPWWREYLAQLTLAACRTLKWPAEAHDRFSAGAALVAAGVAGEFLADDREGGKRDAFRLWPAVELRAVAAWLLPRLDPGLSDELALLLDLVTGLAALPALADSGSGTPDPLAAVLEQAREQAVRALCGTAVERRLRTLRRGRSPYIALRASTGGGTREGSALRLLAEEQAAVLVGSAGAGKSTVLRELEYGYARAVTGESTRLELAVRMPLLLSAADIARAWRPALRHDELLALTCPGADPADAATYAALLALDGVHVLVDGLDEVSEQARTTVSRWLERLRADHPAVRLSVCHRTSAYHAAPAEILRLPTVVLHPVTREQARSYTGGRLAGLLFDDEGDADTDGGAGAPAGLRRLMGTPLFLWMAVEAQTSLDPPPRSVGELFAAFTTWYLTERHHEDDDTADNRFRYGLADKLPLLEAVGEHLTESGNLARVPLSVLGPRLEEVRPDWREVLDEVIASEFLTEEHGSVGFFHELFRSYFAARALARSAATDPDGPLRRILRFEWQEAARMLVGLPTDDRSGVTRLLETAASADPRYGAWLLRHCLAPPPDLTRDFVARRKETLEAPGAGRTAWQRAATALAVLRREPAWSVLADVAGIGPPGGRPGRRPAGHDRSAEP
;
A
#
# COMPACT_ATOMS: atom_id res chain seq x y z
N MET A 1 -10.52 67.23 14.35
CA MET A 1 -9.78 65.99 14.62
C MET A 1 -9.38 65.72 16.08
N PRO A 2 -9.70 66.52 17.14
CA PRO A 2 -9.34 66.07 18.49
C PRO A 2 -10.12 64.80 18.87
N GLY A 3 -9.41 63.76 19.34
CA GLY A 3 -10.00 62.49 19.78
C GLY A 3 -10.08 61.35 18.76
N CYS A 4 -9.51 61.48 17.56
CA CYS A 4 -9.59 60.46 16.50
C CYS A 4 -8.51 59.35 16.55
N GLY A 5 -7.62 59.35 17.57
CA GLY A 5 -6.57 58.34 17.73
C GLY A 5 -5.42 58.43 16.72
N VAL A 6 -5.26 59.59 16.07
CA VAL A 6 -4.13 59.91 15.17
C VAL A 6 -3.14 60.77 15.94
N ASP A 7 -1.84 60.43 15.85
CA ASP A 7 -0.77 61.20 16.49
C ASP A 7 -0.66 62.62 15.90
N ASP A 8 -0.41 63.62 16.74
CA ASP A 8 -0.40 65.02 16.31
C ASP A 8 0.70 65.31 15.26
N GLY A 9 1.78 64.53 15.23
CA GLY A 9 2.84 64.60 14.22
C GLY A 9 2.45 64.06 12.84
N GLU A 10 1.48 63.15 12.76
CA GLU A 10 1.04 62.52 11.50
C GLU A 10 -0.18 63.23 10.90
N ARG A 11 -0.88 64.05 11.68
CA ARG A 11 -2.12 64.71 11.25
C ARG A 11 -1.94 65.56 9.99
N ALA A 12 -0.86 66.33 9.90
CA ALA A 12 -0.61 67.22 8.76
C ALA A 12 -0.40 66.43 7.45
N GLU A 13 0.30 65.30 7.54
CA GLU A 13 0.51 64.39 6.40
C GLU A 13 -0.81 63.74 5.98
N ILE A 14 -1.59 63.22 6.93
CA ILE A 14 -2.89 62.60 6.66
C ILE A 14 -3.85 63.59 5.99
N GLU A 15 -3.96 64.81 6.52
CA GLU A 15 -4.79 65.86 5.93
C GLU A 15 -4.32 66.21 4.51
N TRP A 16 -3.00 66.28 4.29
CA TRP A 16 -2.44 66.52 2.96
C TRP A 16 -2.76 65.39 1.97
N VAL A 17 -2.58 64.12 2.34
CA VAL A 17 -2.91 62.96 1.48
C VAL A 17 -4.40 62.93 1.17
N LEU A 18 -5.28 63.15 2.15
CA LEU A 18 -6.73 63.16 1.95
C LEU A 18 -7.18 64.33 1.05
N SER A 19 -6.49 65.47 1.07
CA SER A 19 -6.79 66.60 0.18
C SER A 19 -6.56 66.29 -1.30
N ARG A 20 -5.78 65.23 -1.60
CA ARG A 20 -5.43 64.79 -2.95
C ARG A 20 -6.38 63.74 -3.54
N ILE A 21 -7.45 63.37 -2.82
CA ILE A 21 -8.48 62.49 -3.34
C ILE A 21 -9.06 63.10 -4.63
N ALA A 22 -9.12 62.31 -5.69
CA ALA A 22 -9.62 62.76 -6.98
C ALA A 22 -11.12 63.07 -6.89
N VAL A 23 -11.53 64.21 -7.46
CA VAL A 23 -12.92 64.68 -7.51
C VAL A 23 -13.30 64.92 -8.98
N GLY A 24 -14.50 64.54 -9.39
CA GLY A 24 -14.98 64.73 -10.76
C GLY A 24 -15.89 63.62 -11.26
N GLU A 25 -16.08 63.56 -12.57
CA GLU A 25 -16.85 62.49 -13.23
C GLU A 25 -15.95 61.30 -13.61
N GLY A 26 -16.46 60.09 -13.42
CA GLY A 26 -15.78 58.84 -13.79
C GLY A 26 -15.31 57.98 -12.61
N PRO A 27 -14.84 56.75 -12.88
CA PRO A 27 -14.43 55.79 -11.84
C PRO A 27 -13.22 56.29 -11.07
N GLY A 28 -13.21 56.06 -9.75
CA GLY A 28 -12.11 56.44 -8.88
C GLY A 28 -12.10 57.92 -8.48
N ARG A 29 -13.20 58.65 -8.71
CA ARG A 29 -13.38 60.06 -8.33
C ARG A 29 -14.60 60.22 -7.42
N LEU A 30 -14.48 61.03 -6.37
CA LEU A 30 -15.64 61.45 -5.58
C LEU A 30 -16.51 62.40 -6.41
N VAL A 31 -17.84 62.26 -6.30
CA VAL A 31 -18.80 63.08 -7.04
C VAL A 31 -18.85 64.50 -6.45
N PRO A 32 -18.60 65.55 -7.25
CA PRO A 32 -18.65 66.95 -6.78
C PRO A 32 -20.09 67.42 -6.51
N PRO A 33 -20.28 68.48 -5.70
CA PRO A 33 -19.27 69.20 -4.92
C PRO A 33 -18.93 68.45 -3.61
N VAL A 34 -17.64 68.26 -3.32
CA VAL A 34 -17.14 67.76 -2.03
C VAL A 34 -16.75 68.96 -1.17
N HIS A 35 -17.42 69.15 -0.04
CA HIS A 35 -17.20 70.30 0.85
C HIS A 35 -16.10 70.04 1.87
N ARG A 36 -16.07 68.82 2.44
CA ARG A 36 -15.09 68.45 3.46
C ARG A 36 -14.93 66.94 3.59
N VAL A 37 -13.69 66.51 3.87
CA VAL A 37 -13.36 65.15 4.34
C VAL A 37 -12.90 65.24 5.79
N GLU A 38 -13.62 64.59 6.70
CA GLU A 38 -13.34 64.61 8.14
C GLU A 38 -12.89 63.22 8.60
N VAL A 39 -11.70 63.11 9.20
CA VAL A 39 -11.26 61.86 9.86
C VAL A 39 -12.03 61.69 11.16
N VAL A 40 -12.76 60.58 11.27
CA VAL A 40 -13.55 60.22 12.45
C VAL A 40 -12.67 59.48 13.46
N ARG A 41 -12.00 58.41 13.00
CA ARG A 41 -11.07 57.63 13.82
C ARG A 41 -10.06 56.87 12.96
N LEU A 42 -8.92 56.53 13.55
CA LEU A 42 -8.01 55.51 13.05
C LEU A 42 -8.61 54.12 13.33
N ILE A 43 -8.79 53.30 12.29
CA ILE A 43 -9.28 51.92 12.41
C ILE A 43 -8.12 50.97 12.70
N THR A 44 -7.02 51.09 11.95
CA THR A 44 -5.81 50.26 12.11
C THR A 44 -4.60 50.92 11.48
N GLY A 45 -3.42 50.80 12.12
CA GLY A 45 -2.11 51.06 11.53
C GLY A 45 -1.41 49.74 11.23
N GLY A 46 -1.63 49.21 10.02
CA GLY A 46 -1.19 47.86 9.65
C GLY A 46 0.34 47.68 9.69
N ARG A 47 0.80 46.42 9.79
CA ARG A 47 2.23 46.04 9.74
C ARG A 47 2.93 46.40 8.43
N SER A 48 2.17 46.80 7.41
CA SER A 48 2.66 47.24 6.09
C SER A 48 2.88 48.75 6.00
N GLY A 49 2.84 49.50 7.12
CA GLY A 49 2.90 50.96 7.10
C GLY A 49 1.63 51.67 6.59
N ALA A 50 0.60 50.91 6.20
CA ALA A 50 -0.67 51.46 5.74
C ALA A 50 -1.54 51.91 6.92
N GLN A 51 -2.10 53.11 6.84
CA GLN A 51 -3.03 53.65 7.82
C GLN A 51 -4.45 53.61 7.27
N VAL A 52 -5.36 52.98 8.00
CA VAL A 52 -6.77 52.86 7.61
C VAL A 52 -7.60 53.75 8.50
N LEU A 53 -8.25 54.74 7.89
CA LEU A 53 -9.02 55.77 8.56
C LEU A 53 -10.50 55.60 8.24
N GLU A 54 -11.35 55.77 9.24
CA GLU A 54 -12.77 56.03 9.02
C GLU A 54 -12.92 57.51 8.73
N VAL A 55 -13.49 57.85 7.56
CA VAL A 55 -13.66 59.24 7.13
C VAL A 55 -15.10 59.53 6.76
N ARG A 56 -15.51 60.76 7.02
CA ARG A 56 -16.82 61.28 6.68
C ARG A 56 -16.68 62.33 5.60
N VAL A 57 -17.28 62.09 4.46
CA VAL A 57 -17.28 63.01 3.32
C VAL A 57 -18.61 63.76 3.32
N ARG A 58 -18.56 65.09 3.40
CA ARG A 58 -19.74 65.95 3.23
C ARG A 58 -19.79 66.48 1.81
N ARG A 59 -20.88 66.21 1.08
CA ARG A 59 -21.01 66.56 -0.35
C ARG A 59 -22.43 66.98 -0.73
N GLY A 60 -22.58 67.67 -1.87
CA GLY A 60 -23.88 68.00 -2.47
C GLY A 60 -24.60 69.25 -1.91
N ALA A 61 -25.77 69.55 -2.47
CA ALA A 61 -26.71 70.58 -2.01
C ALA A 61 -28.16 70.07 -2.17
N PRO A 62 -28.89 69.73 -1.08
CA PRO A 62 -28.50 69.83 0.33
C PRO A 62 -27.32 68.92 0.70
N GLU A 63 -26.61 69.28 1.77
CA GLU A 63 -25.40 68.59 2.23
C GLU A 63 -25.73 67.16 2.70
N VAL A 64 -25.21 66.17 1.99
CA VAL A 64 -25.29 64.75 2.33
C VAL A 64 -23.97 64.32 2.98
N THR A 65 -24.10 63.54 4.04
CA THR A 65 -22.98 62.96 4.76
C THR A 65 -22.83 61.50 4.37
N GLU A 66 -21.67 61.13 3.83
CA GLU A 66 -21.33 59.77 3.46
C GLU A 66 -20.13 59.26 4.26
N TRP A 67 -20.20 58.00 4.64
CA TRP A 67 -19.13 57.32 5.36
C TRP A 67 -18.26 56.54 4.39
N HIS A 68 -16.96 56.65 4.58
CA HIS A 68 -15.93 55.97 3.80
C HIS A 68 -14.83 55.41 4.70
N VAL A 69 -14.06 54.47 4.13
CA VAL A 69 -12.79 54.03 4.68
C VAL A 69 -11.69 54.52 3.77
N ALA A 70 -10.72 55.26 4.30
CA ALA A 70 -9.56 55.75 3.56
C ALA A 70 -8.32 54.96 3.98
N LYS A 71 -7.73 54.20 3.05
CA LYS A 71 -6.48 53.46 3.25
C LYS A 71 -5.33 54.26 2.64
N LEU A 72 -4.50 54.84 3.51
CA LEU A 72 -3.28 55.57 3.16
C LEU A 72 -2.12 54.58 3.13
N GLN A 73 -1.38 54.53 2.03
CA GLN A 73 -0.31 53.56 1.77
C GLN A 73 0.68 54.12 0.74
N ASP A 74 1.79 53.43 0.51
CA ASP A 74 2.75 53.83 -0.52
C ASP A 74 2.08 53.96 -1.90
N ALA A 75 2.54 54.94 -2.67
CA ALA A 75 1.98 55.26 -3.96
C ALA A 75 2.02 54.08 -4.96
N SER A 76 3.06 53.25 -4.90
CA SER A 76 3.19 51.98 -5.65
C SER A 76 2.08 51.00 -5.27
N ALA A 77 1.85 50.80 -3.97
CA ALA A 77 0.83 49.90 -3.42
C ALA A 77 -0.58 50.38 -3.74
N ALA A 78 -0.86 51.68 -3.59
CA ALA A 78 -2.14 52.29 -3.94
C ALA A 78 -2.48 52.11 -5.42
N ARG A 79 -1.49 52.25 -6.31
CA ARG A 79 -1.67 52.02 -7.75
C ARG A 79 -1.88 50.55 -8.08
N ALA A 80 -1.11 49.65 -7.48
CA ALA A 80 -1.30 48.21 -7.65
C ALA A 80 -2.71 47.81 -7.20
N GLU A 81 -3.17 48.34 -6.07
CA GLU A 81 -4.51 48.11 -5.56
C GLU A 81 -5.61 48.62 -6.47
N TRP A 82 -5.52 49.86 -6.94
CA TRP A 82 -6.47 50.41 -7.90
C TRP A 82 -6.52 49.58 -9.20
N THR A 83 -5.35 49.20 -9.71
CA THR A 83 -5.22 48.42 -10.94
C THR A 83 -5.86 47.04 -10.79
N ALA A 84 -5.54 46.33 -9.70
CA ALA A 84 -6.10 45.01 -9.41
C ALA A 84 -7.62 45.07 -9.16
N TYR A 85 -8.09 46.10 -8.45
CA TYR A 85 -9.51 46.36 -8.25
C TYR A 85 -10.23 46.52 -9.58
N GLN A 86 -9.70 47.32 -10.51
CA GLN A 86 -10.31 47.55 -11.83
C GLN A 86 -10.31 46.28 -12.70
N ALA A 87 -9.19 45.55 -12.71
CA ALA A 87 -9.05 44.38 -13.56
C ALA A 87 -9.92 43.19 -13.11
N TYR A 88 -9.98 42.93 -11.80
CA TYR A 88 -10.51 41.66 -11.29
C TYR A 88 -11.74 41.80 -10.42
N MET A 89 -11.87 42.92 -9.70
CA MET A 89 -12.98 43.10 -8.77
C MET A 89 -14.10 43.93 -9.39
N ALA A 90 -13.80 44.97 -10.18
CA ALA A 90 -14.77 45.90 -10.78
C ALA A 90 -15.81 45.23 -11.66
N PRO A 91 -15.43 44.24 -12.49
CA PRO A 91 -16.38 43.51 -13.32
C PRO A 91 -17.34 42.61 -12.54
N LEU A 92 -17.08 42.31 -11.26
CA LEU A 92 -17.91 41.42 -10.46
C LEU A 92 -19.10 42.19 -9.84
N GLU A 93 -20.29 42.00 -10.40
CA GLU A 93 -21.55 42.52 -9.82
C GLU A 93 -21.93 41.73 -8.55
N THR A 94 -21.35 42.12 -7.40
CA THR A 94 -21.47 41.32 -6.17
C THR A 94 -21.91 42.12 -4.93
N PRO A 95 -22.79 41.54 -4.08
CA PRO A 95 -23.39 42.25 -2.94
C PRO A 95 -22.46 42.47 -1.72
N TYR A 96 -21.29 41.84 -1.67
CA TYR A 96 -20.39 41.81 -0.50
C TYR A 96 -19.05 42.55 -0.72
N ARG A 97 -18.83 43.13 -1.89
CA ARG A 97 -17.61 43.91 -2.15
C ARG A 97 -17.74 45.32 -1.61
N THR A 98 -16.67 45.82 -1.00
CA THR A 98 -16.57 47.24 -0.69
C THR A 98 -16.07 47.97 -1.94
N SER A 99 -16.89 48.83 -2.54
CA SER A 99 -16.50 49.56 -3.76
C SER A 99 -15.45 50.61 -3.44
N VAL A 100 -14.40 50.71 -4.25
CA VAL A 100 -13.47 51.85 -4.22
C VAL A 100 -14.22 53.03 -4.83
N SER A 101 -14.59 53.98 -3.97
CA SER A 101 -15.28 55.21 -4.33
C SER A 101 -14.34 56.21 -4.98
N ALA A 102 -13.10 56.31 -4.48
CA ALA A 102 -12.12 57.23 -5.02
C ALA A 102 -10.67 56.80 -4.74
N VAL A 103 -9.73 57.36 -5.48
CA VAL A 103 -8.29 57.24 -5.23
C VAL A 103 -7.63 58.62 -5.35
N SER A 104 -6.36 58.73 -5.02
CA SER A 104 -5.61 60.00 -5.21
C SER A 104 -5.40 60.31 -6.70
N GLU A 105 -5.32 61.59 -7.09
CA GLU A 105 -5.15 61.99 -8.50
C GLU A 105 -3.93 61.36 -9.18
N THR A 106 -2.82 61.23 -8.46
CA THR A 106 -1.59 60.58 -8.94
C THR A 106 -1.75 59.08 -9.14
N VAL A 107 -2.70 58.42 -8.47
CA VAL A 107 -3.04 57.02 -8.72
C VAL A 107 -3.78 56.86 -10.06
N LEU A 108 -4.56 57.87 -10.48
CA LEU A 108 -5.23 57.91 -11.78
C LEU A 108 -4.30 58.30 -12.94
N GLY A 109 -3.25 59.07 -12.67
CA GLY A 109 -2.32 59.57 -13.69
C GLY A 109 -1.32 58.52 -14.24
N ALA A 110 -0.84 58.73 -15.47
CA ALA A 110 0.10 57.83 -16.15
C ALA A 110 1.57 57.94 -15.68
N GLY A 111 1.93 58.97 -14.89
CA GLY A 111 3.31 59.16 -14.41
C GLY A 111 3.70 58.15 -13.33
N ALA A 112 4.96 57.71 -13.25
CA ALA A 112 5.41 56.81 -12.18
C ALA A 112 5.32 57.51 -10.81
N PRO A 113 4.79 56.85 -9.77
CA PRO A 113 4.78 57.42 -8.43
C PRO A 113 6.21 57.65 -7.93
N LEU A 114 6.43 58.74 -7.19
CA LEU A 114 7.72 59.00 -6.56
C LEU A 114 7.91 58.04 -5.37
N PRO A 115 9.09 57.42 -5.20
CA PRO A 115 9.38 56.57 -4.05
C PRO A 115 9.22 57.36 -2.74
N GLY A 116 8.47 56.82 -1.78
CA GLY A 116 8.22 57.43 -0.46
C GLY A 116 6.99 58.34 -0.36
N ASP A 117 6.29 58.62 -1.48
CA ASP A 117 5.01 59.33 -1.43
C ASP A 117 3.89 58.40 -0.93
N ARG A 118 3.05 58.90 -0.02
CA ARG A 118 1.82 58.21 0.42
C ARG A 118 0.62 58.69 -0.36
N GLU A 119 -0.24 57.75 -0.72
CA GLU A 119 -1.47 57.96 -1.47
C GLU A 119 -2.63 57.26 -0.76
N VAL A 120 -3.86 57.67 -1.10
CA VAL A 120 -5.08 57.09 -0.52
C VAL A 120 -5.93 56.35 -1.55
N VAL A 121 -6.45 55.20 -1.11
CA VAL A 121 -7.57 54.47 -1.72
C VAL A 121 -8.78 54.56 -0.79
N VAL A 122 -9.90 55.06 -1.31
CA VAL A 122 -11.12 55.34 -0.55
C VAL A 122 -12.20 54.33 -0.92
N TYR A 123 -12.67 53.56 0.06
CA TYR A 123 -13.77 52.61 -0.07
C TYR A 123 -15.06 53.19 0.47
N GLN A 124 -16.18 52.78 -0.10
CA GLN A 124 -17.50 53.04 0.46
C GLN A 124 -17.62 52.32 1.81
N HIS A 125 -18.05 52.97 2.88
CA HIS A 125 -18.14 52.29 4.17
C HIS A 125 -19.25 51.21 4.14
N VAL A 126 -18.97 50.00 4.63
CA VAL A 126 -19.96 48.90 4.65
C VAL A 126 -21.23 49.29 5.39
N SER A 127 -21.10 50.08 6.46
CA SER A 127 -22.25 50.55 7.23
C SER A 127 -23.18 51.47 6.41
N GLN A 128 -22.63 52.23 5.44
CA GLN A 128 -23.41 53.03 4.50
C GLN A 128 -24.24 52.13 3.57
N ARG A 129 -23.71 50.96 3.21
CA ARG A 129 -24.35 50.00 2.30
C ARG A 129 -25.50 49.25 2.97
N ILE A 130 -25.39 48.92 4.25
CA ILE A 130 -26.44 48.24 5.02
C ILE A 130 -27.52 49.20 5.57
N GLY A 131 -27.41 50.51 5.28
CA GLY A 131 -28.39 51.50 5.72
C GLY A 131 -28.21 52.00 7.15
N GLU A 132 -27.07 51.72 7.79
CA GLU A 132 -26.74 52.16 9.15
C GLU A 132 -25.39 52.94 9.18
N PRO A 133 -25.34 54.16 8.64
CA PRO A 133 -24.09 54.93 8.55
C PRO A 133 -23.43 55.16 9.92
N GLY A 134 -22.14 54.85 10.04
CA GLY A 134 -21.36 54.97 11.29
C GLY A 134 -21.44 53.78 12.26
N ARG A 135 -22.18 52.70 11.95
CA ARG A 135 -22.19 51.49 12.79
C ARG A 135 -20.78 50.86 12.90
N PRO A 136 -20.28 50.57 14.11
CA PRO A 136 -19.03 49.84 14.29
C PRO A 136 -19.13 48.44 13.67
N LEU A 137 -18.13 48.08 12.85
CA LEU A 137 -18.02 46.78 12.22
C LEU A 137 -17.07 45.88 13.00
N VAL A 138 -17.29 44.57 12.93
CA VAL A 138 -16.43 43.56 13.54
C VAL A 138 -15.71 42.80 12.44
N THR A 139 -14.42 42.54 12.61
CA THR A 139 -13.65 41.71 11.67
C THR A 139 -13.90 40.23 11.95
N LEU A 140 -13.65 39.37 10.95
CA LEU A 140 -13.68 37.93 11.16
C LEU A 140 -12.65 37.49 12.22
N GLU A 141 -11.49 38.14 12.30
CA GLU A 141 -10.49 37.88 13.35
C GLU A 141 -11.06 38.11 14.75
N GLN A 142 -11.80 39.21 14.96
CA GLN A 142 -12.43 39.53 16.23
C GLN A 142 -13.56 38.55 16.59
N LEU A 143 -14.41 38.18 15.63
CA LEU A 143 -15.44 37.15 15.85
C LEU A 143 -14.83 35.79 16.19
N ALA A 144 -13.74 35.41 15.52
CA ALA A 144 -12.99 34.22 15.85
C ALA A 144 -12.37 34.30 17.25
N GLY A 145 -11.83 35.45 17.65
CA GLY A 145 -11.35 35.67 19.02
C GLY A 145 -12.45 35.44 20.05
N GLN A 146 -13.61 36.07 19.86
CA GLN A 146 -14.78 35.89 20.72
C GLN A 146 -15.25 34.43 20.79
N ALA A 147 -15.24 33.73 19.65
CA ALA A 147 -15.61 32.31 19.58
C ALA A 147 -14.71 31.45 20.47
N LEU A 148 -13.40 31.69 20.40
CA LEU A 148 -12.40 30.95 21.17
C LEU A 148 -12.37 31.40 22.64
N ASP A 149 -12.82 32.61 22.96
CA ASP A 149 -13.01 33.10 24.33
C ASP A 149 -14.31 32.59 24.98
N GLY A 150 -15.02 31.65 24.33
CA GLY A 150 -16.20 30.95 24.86
C GLY A 150 -17.55 31.51 24.42
N SER A 151 -17.58 32.49 23.51
CA SER A 151 -18.85 33.03 22.98
C SER A 151 -19.48 32.09 21.96
N GLY A 152 -20.55 31.39 22.35
CA GLY A 152 -21.33 30.55 21.43
C GLY A 152 -21.92 31.33 20.25
N ALA A 153 -22.36 32.57 20.49
CA ALA A 153 -22.83 33.49 19.44
C ALA A 153 -21.69 33.91 18.51
N GLY A 154 -20.51 34.24 19.07
CA GLY A 154 -19.32 34.56 18.28
C GLY A 154 -18.89 33.41 17.38
N LEU A 155 -18.92 32.17 17.88
CA LEU A 155 -18.63 30.97 17.08
C LEU A 155 -19.64 30.77 15.95
N HIS A 156 -20.94 30.97 16.23
CA HIS A 156 -21.97 30.90 15.20
C HIS A 156 -21.74 31.94 14.09
N SER A 157 -21.55 33.20 14.46
CA SER A 157 -21.31 34.31 13.52
C SER A 157 -20.03 34.12 12.70
N ALA A 158 -18.92 33.73 13.32
CA ALA A 158 -17.65 33.47 12.63
C ALA A 158 -17.80 32.34 11.59
N ARG A 159 -18.43 31.22 11.96
CA ARG A 159 -18.67 30.11 11.03
C ARG A 159 -19.61 30.50 9.89
N THR A 160 -20.68 31.24 10.19
CA THR A 160 -21.63 31.71 9.17
C THR A 160 -20.94 32.67 8.21
N ALA A 161 -20.12 33.59 8.71
CA ALA A 161 -19.34 34.53 7.89
C ALA A 161 -18.35 33.80 6.97
N VAL A 162 -17.55 32.86 7.49
CA VAL A 162 -16.62 32.03 6.68
C VAL A 162 -17.36 31.29 5.58
N ARG A 163 -18.46 30.61 5.94
CA ARG A 163 -19.25 29.82 4.99
C ARG A 163 -19.82 30.69 3.88
N ARG A 164 -20.42 31.84 4.23
CA ARG A 164 -21.00 32.77 3.25
C ARG A 164 -19.91 33.34 2.34
N LEU A 165 -18.80 33.76 2.92
CA LEU A 165 -17.66 34.35 2.21
C LEU A 165 -17.14 33.39 1.13
N LEU A 166 -16.77 32.17 1.51
CA LEU A 166 -16.15 31.22 0.59
C LEU A 166 -17.15 30.74 -0.48
N ARG A 167 -18.43 30.52 -0.14
CA ARG A 167 -19.47 30.18 -1.13
C ARG A 167 -19.71 31.30 -2.13
N GLN A 168 -19.72 32.54 -1.68
CA GLN A 168 -19.87 33.71 -2.53
C GLN A 168 -18.69 33.86 -3.49
N LEU A 169 -17.45 33.72 -2.98
CA LEU A 169 -16.25 33.68 -3.83
C LEU A 169 -16.32 32.54 -4.85
N GLY A 170 -16.78 31.36 -4.43
CA GLY A 170 -17.07 30.20 -5.29
C GLY A 170 -17.96 30.54 -6.48
N GLY A 171 -19.08 31.23 -6.23
CA GLY A 171 -20.04 31.60 -7.27
C GLY A 171 -19.66 32.81 -8.13
N THR A 172 -18.49 33.41 -7.91
CA THR A 172 -18.11 34.71 -8.53
C THR A 172 -16.64 34.73 -8.97
N LEU A 173 -15.71 35.01 -8.06
CA LEU A 173 -14.28 35.13 -8.33
C LEU A 173 -13.68 33.80 -8.78
N TYR A 174 -14.15 32.70 -8.21
CA TYR A 174 -13.70 31.35 -8.55
C TYR A 174 -14.58 30.68 -9.61
N LEU A 175 -15.52 31.39 -10.22
CA LEU A 175 -16.47 30.82 -11.18
C LEU A 175 -15.77 30.18 -12.40
N SER A 176 -14.62 30.74 -12.79
CA SER A 176 -13.77 30.24 -13.88
C SER A 176 -12.72 29.23 -13.43
N ALA A 177 -12.84 28.66 -12.22
CA ALA A 177 -11.92 27.66 -11.71
C ALA A 177 -11.85 26.46 -12.65
N ALA A 178 -10.64 26.14 -13.13
CA ALA A 178 -10.42 25.07 -14.09
C ALA A 178 -9.12 24.31 -13.80
N PRO A 179 -9.08 22.99 -14.05
CA PRO A 179 -7.84 22.22 -13.96
C PRO A 179 -6.80 22.72 -14.97
N ASP A 180 -5.61 23.07 -14.50
CA ASP A 180 -4.45 23.36 -15.34
C ASP A 180 -3.77 22.04 -15.74
N PRO A 181 -3.52 21.79 -17.04
CA PRO A 181 -2.92 20.54 -17.50
C PRO A 181 -1.53 20.32 -16.91
N ARG A 182 -0.76 21.38 -16.62
CA ARG A 182 0.59 21.26 -16.06
C ARG A 182 1.02 22.57 -15.39
N ILE A 183 0.61 22.76 -14.14
CA ILE A 183 1.03 23.91 -13.34
C ILE A 183 2.36 23.61 -12.65
N SER A 184 3.32 24.52 -12.74
CA SER A 184 4.47 24.54 -11.84
C SER A 184 4.18 25.55 -10.75
N LEU A 185 4.39 25.19 -9.48
CA LEU A 185 4.30 26.15 -8.38
C LEU A 185 5.58 26.93 -8.16
N ARG A 186 6.59 26.72 -9.01
CA ARG A 186 7.89 27.36 -8.84
C ARG A 186 7.80 28.89 -8.81
N TRP A 187 6.84 29.48 -9.53
CA TRP A 187 6.58 30.92 -9.51
C TRP A 187 6.09 31.45 -8.14
N LEU A 188 5.65 30.57 -7.23
CA LEU A 188 5.35 30.92 -5.84
C LEU A 188 6.61 31.00 -4.96
N ASN A 189 7.76 30.48 -5.39
CA ASN A 189 9.00 30.50 -4.61
C ASN A 189 9.38 31.92 -4.12
N PRO A 190 9.31 32.99 -4.94
CA PRO A 190 9.57 34.35 -4.48
C PRO A 190 8.61 34.84 -3.38
N THR A 191 7.41 34.26 -3.28
CA THR A 191 6.45 34.61 -2.23
C THR A 191 6.89 34.10 -0.86
N LEU A 192 7.82 33.14 -0.81
CA LEU A 192 8.47 32.63 0.41
C LEU A 192 9.71 33.46 0.79
N GLY A 193 9.90 34.64 0.22
CA GLY A 193 11.09 35.46 0.51
C GLY A 193 12.36 34.98 -0.21
N PRO A 194 13.51 35.61 0.05
CA PRO A 194 14.76 35.31 -0.64
C PRO A 194 15.21 33.87 -0.39
N ASP A 195 15.76 33.24 -1.42
CA ASP A 195 16.32 31.88 -1.40
C ASP A 195 17.58 31.81 -0.54
N LEU A 196 18.42 32.84 -0.64
CA LEU A 196 19.69 32.97 0.08
C LEU A 196 19.87 34.38 0.64
N LEU A 197 20.62 34.46 1.73
CA LEU A 197 21.32 35.66 2.18
C LEU A 197 22.80 35.50 1.85
N VAL A 198 23.40 36.49 1.19
CA VAL A 198 24.81 36.44 0.78
C VAL A 198 25.52 37.76 1.08
N GLU A 199 26.82 37.68 1.32
CA GLU A 199 27.72 38.84 1.39
C GLU A 199 28.43 39.02 0.05
N ALA A 200 28.21 40.15 -0.62
CA ALA A 200 28.85 40.45 -1.89
C ALA A 200 30.36 40.66 -1.73
N GLU A 201 31.12 40.17 -2.71
CA GLU A 201 32.58 40.28 -2.74
C GLU A 201 33.06 41.08 -3.95
N GLU A 202 34.07 41.93 -3.75
CA GLU A 202 34.75 42.63 -4.83
C GLU A 202 35.80 41.72 -5.51
N GLY A 203 35.64 41.50 -6.81
CA GLY A 203 36.60 40.76 -7.64
C GLY A 203 36.36 39.25 -7.66
N GLY A 204 36.36 38.66 -8.86
CA GLY A 204 36.20 37.22 -9.08
C GLY A 204 37.38 36.43 -8.54
N GLY A 205 37.31 36.03 -7.27
CA GLY A 205 38.34 35.21 -6.62
C GLY A 205 38.38 33.78 -7.16
N ALA A 206 39.58 33.19 -7.21
CA ALA A 206 39.76 31.78 -7.53
C ALA A 206 39.12 30.89 -6.42
N ARG A 207 38.30 29.89 -6.82
CA ARG A 207 37.56 28.87 -6.01
C ARG A 207 36.06 29.08 -5.72
N ALA A 208 35.35 30.01 -6.37
CA ALA A 208 33.88 30.08 -6.23
C ALA A 208 33.15 28.91 -6.94
N VAL A 209 32.16 28.31 -6.28
CA VAL A 209 31.29 27.29 -6.88
C VAL A 209 30.30 27.97 -7.81
N ARG A 210 30.19 27.52 -9.06
CA ARG A 210 29.18 28.03 -9.99
C ARG A 210 27.81 27.47 -9.65
N VAL A 211 26.85 28.35 -9.42
CA VAL A 211 25.50 28.01 -8.94
C VAL A 211 24.45 28.44 -9.96
N TYR A 212 23.45 27.60 -10.20
CA TYR A 212 22.33 27.87 -11.11
C TYR A 212 20.99 28.00 -10.34
N PRO A 213 19.93 28.59 -10.93
CA PRO A 213 18.64 28.75 -10.26
C PRO A 213 18.02 27.45 -9.69
N ALA A 214 18.31 26.29 -10.29
CA ALA A 214 17.88 25.00 -9.76
C ALA A 214 18.64 24.60 -8.48
N ASP A 215 19.94 24.90 -8.41
CA ASP A 215 20.77 24.66 -7.22
C ASP A 215 20.32 25.57 -6.07
N LEU A 216 20.00 26.85 -6.37
CA LEU A 216 19.45 27.80 -5.40
C LEU A 216 18.14 27.31 -4.79
N LEU A 217 17.20 26.84 -5.63
CA LEU A 217 15.93 26.30 -5.17
C LEU A 217 16.12 25.04 -4.31
N ALA A 218 17.03 24.15 -4.73
CA ALA A 218 17.31 22.93 -3.98
C ALA A 218 17.87 23.25 -2.58
N ALA A 219 18.84 24.18 -2.50
CA ALA A 219 19.42 24.62 -1.24
C ALA A 219 18.40 25.37 -0.36
N SER A 220 17.58 26.25 -0.93
CA SER A 220 16.57 27.04 -0.20
C SER A 220 15.36 26.22 0.28
N CYS A 221 15.26 24.97 -0.14
CA CYS A 221 14.23 24.01 0.29
C CYS A 221 14.80 22.85 1.13
N ALA A 222 16.10 22.82 1.41
CA ALA A 222 16.73 21.75 2.16
C ALA A 222 16.27 21.80 3.63
N ALA A 223 15.78 20.66 4.13
CA ALA A 223 15.37 20.51 5.52
C ALA A 223 16.58 20.38 6.47
N ASP A 224 17.71 19.88 5.97
CA ASP A 224 18.97 19.71 6.71
C ASP A 224 20.17 19.49 5.76
N ASP A 225 21.37 19.41 6.33
CA ASP A 225 22.67 19.17 5.67
C ASP A 225 22.80 17.79 4.96
N ASP A 226 21.80 16.91 5.14
CA ASP A 226 21.78 15.50 4.72
C ASP A 226 20.92 15.24 3.47
N THR A 227 20.35 16.27 2.85
CA THR A 227 19.85 16.10 1.47
C THR A 227 21.05 15.77 0.59
N ARG A 228 20.99 14.69 -0.22
CA ARG A 228 21.98 14.32 -1.26
C ARG A 228 22.67 15.59 -1.79
N ASP A 229 23.87 15.84 -1.26
CA ASP A 229 24.68 17.07 -1.24
C ASP A 229 24.04 18.32 -1.91
N PRO A 230 23.59 19.34 -1.17
CA PRO A 230 23.37 20.64 -1.80
C PRO A 230 24.71 21.08 -2.40
N ARG A 231 24.69 21.61 -3.63
CA ARG A 231 25.90 21.97 -4.38
C ARG A 231 26.81 22.96 -3.65
N PHE A 232 26.24 23.68 -2.67
CA PHE A 232 26.96 24.59 -1.80
C PHE A 232 26.31 24.66 -0.41
N ARG A 233 27.03 25.19 0.58
CA ARG A 233 26.58 25.41 1.97
C ARG A 233 26.83 26.83 2.47
N ALA A 234 26.28 27.19 3.62
CA ALA A 234 26.64 28.43 4.32
C ALA A 234 28.16 28.47 4.60
N GLY A 235 28.76 29.64 4.41
CA GLY A 235 30.20 29.88 4.47
C GLY A 235 30.95 29.66 3.16
N GLU A 236 30.33 29.06 2.14
CA GLU A 236 30.97 28.83 0.84
C GLU A 236 30.82 30.02 -0.12
N ARG A 237 31.82 30.18 -0.99
CA ARG A 237 31.84 31.21 -2.03
C ARG A 237 31.14 30.71 -3.28
N ILE A 238 30.16 31.46 -3.75
CA ILE A 238 29.38 31.14 -4.95
C ILE A 238 29.56 32.18 -6.05
N ALA A 239 29.37 31.73 -7.28
CA ALA A 239 29.29 32.56 -8.47
C ALA A 239 27.96 32.27 -9.18
N VAL A 240 27.08 33.27 -9.24
CA VAL A 240 25.73 33.15 -9.80
C VAL A 240 25.48 34.23 -10.84
N GLU A 241 24.89 33.85 -11.98
CA GLU A 241 24.47 34.80 -13.00
C GLU A 241 23.16 35.47 -12.58
N VAL A 242 23.12 36.80 -12.59
CA VAL A 242 21.96 37.60 -12.18
C VAL A 242 21.49 38.50 -13.32
N SER A 243 20.17 38.54 -13.49
CA SER A 243 19.49 39.38 -14.50
C SER A 243 19.33 40.83 -14.05
N SER A 244 19.20 41.07 -12.75
CA SER A 244 19.04 42.40 -12.16
C SER A 244 19.39 42.39 -10.67
N ILE A 245 19.78 43.55 -10.15
CA ILE A 245 19.93 43.84 -8.72
C ILE A 245 19.10 45.10 -8.45
N VAL A 246 18.11 44.99 -7.56
CA VAL A 246 17.20 46.07 -7.21
C VAL A 246 17.18 46.26 -5.70
N ALA A 247 17.03 47.50 -5.23
CA ALA A 247 16.72 47.73 -3.82
C ALA A 247 15.20 47.58 -3.62
N ASP A 248 14.77 46.96 -2.52
CA ASP A 248 13.37 47.03 -2.07
C ASP A 248 13.06 48.36 -1.36
N GLU A 249 11.85 48.48 -0.82
CA GLU A 249 11.32 49.70 -0.20
C GLU A 249 12.10 50.07 1.06
N GLU A 250 12.66 49.07 1.75
CA GLU A 250 13.52 49.20 2.93
C GLU A 250 15.01 49.40 2.58
N GLY A 251 15.35 49.43 1.29
CA GLY A 251 16.71 49.66 0.80
C GLY A 251 17.58 48.39 0.76
N VAL A 252 17.03 47.22 1.01
CA VAL A 252 17.72 45.92 0.94
C VAL A 252 17.95 45.55 -0.52
N LEU A 253 19.18 45.13 -0.85
CA LEU A 253 19.51 44.73 -2.21
C LEU A 253 19.04 43.30 -2.50
N LEU A 254 18.26 43.13 -3.56
CA LEU A 254 17.75 41.87 -4.05
C LEU A 254 18.30 41.61 -5.46
N ALA A 255 19.15 40.59 -5.58
CA ALA A 255 19.60 40.06 -6.85
C ALA A 255 18.62 39.00 -7.38
N ARG A 256 18.39 38.99 -8.70
CA ARG A 256 17.43 38.09 -9.37
C ARG A 256 18.14 37.21 -10.41
N PRO A 257 18.52 35.97 -10.07
CA PRO A 257 19.05 35.00 -11.03
C PRO A 257 18.04 34.59 -12.11
N SER A 258 16.77 34.48 -11.73
CA SER A 258 15.64 34.18 -12.62
C SER A 258 14.36 34.89 -12.13
N SER A 259 13.25 34.73 -12.85
CA SER A 259 11.94 35.28 -12.44
C SER A 259 11.39 34.67 -11.15
N ASP A 260 11.84 33.48 -10.79
CA ASP A 260 11.36 32.66 -9.67
C ASP A 260 12.38 32.47 -8.54
N THR A 261 13.57 33.07 -8.63
CA THR A 261 14.59 33.02 -7.55
C THR A 261 15.06 34.42 -7.14
N ARG A 262 15.35 34.59 -5.85
CA ARG A 262 15.78 35.87 -5.26
C ARG A 262 16.91 35.65 -4.27
N ILE A 263 17.93 36.50 -4.33
CA ILE A 263 19.05 36.50 -3.39
C ILE A 263 19.08 37.85 -2.69
N GLU A 264 19.09 37.84 -1.36
CA GLU A 264 19.33 39.02 -0.54
C GLU A 264 20.84 39.26 -0.42
N VAL A 265 21.28 40.48 -0.74
CA VAL A 265 22.70 40.83 -0.85
C VAL A 265 23.06 41.87 0.21
N CYS A 266 23.96 41.50 1.10
CA CYS A 266 24.57 42.40 2.08
C CYS A 266 25.97 42.86 1.60
N PRO A 267 26.42 44.05 2.01
CA PRO A 267 27.80 44.46 1.78
C PRO A 267 28.76 43.59 2.60
N GLY A 268 29.80 43.06 1.96
CA GLY A 268 30.85 42.30 2.65
C GLY A 268 31.82 43.17 3.45
N PRO A 269 32.73 42.57 4.25
CA PRO A 269 33.71 43.30 5.05
C PRO A 269 34.63 44.17 4.17
N GLY A 270 34.39 45.49 4.15
CA GLY A 270 35.20 46.48 3.41
C GLY A 270 34.79 46.75 1.96
N GLY A 271 33.65 46.24 1.47
CA GLY A 271 33.20 46.45 0.08
C GLY A 271 32.10 47.52 -0.07
N GLU A 272 32.11 48.24 -1.20
CA GLU A 272 30.97 49.04 -1.62
C GLU A 272 29.83 48.14 -2.13
N LEU A 273 28.57 48.52 -1.89
CA LEU A 273 27.40 47.82 -2.45
C LEU A 273 27.55 47.72 -3.98
N PRO A 274 27.30 46.56 -4.60
CA PRO A 274 27.38 46.43 -6.05
C PRO A 274 26.51 47.51 -6.71
N HIS A 275 27.12 48.34 -7.58
CA HIS A 275 26.45 49.50 -8.19
C HIS A 275 25.05 49.13 -8.71
N ARG A 276 24.03 49.91 -8.32
CA ARG A 276 22.66 49.88 -8.87
C ARG A 276 22.76 49.99 -10.39
N ALA A 277 22.62 48.88 -11.10
CA ALA A 277 22.66 48.86 -12.56
C ALA A 277 21.27 48.43 -13.06
N GLY A 278 20.65 49.29 -13.87
CA GLY A 278 19.45 48.94 -14.62
C GLY A 278 19.66 47.70 -15.48
N ALA A 279 18.56 47.08 -15.92
CA ALA A 279 18.53 45.84 -16.69
C ALA A 279 19.62 45.81 -17.79
N ALA A 280 20.68 45.04 -17.58
CA ALA A 280 21.72 44.84 -18.56
C ALA A 280 21.31 43.67 -19.47
N ASN A 281 21.34 43.89 -20.79
CA ASN A 281 21.19 42.83 -21.79
C ASN A 281 22.46 41.96 -21.77
N GLY A 282 22.50 40.97 -20.86
CA GLY A 282 23.61 40.04 -20.64
C GLY A 282 23.86 39.86 -19.13
N GLY A 283 23.60 38.67 -18.60
CA GLY A 283 23.66 38.40 -17.16
C GLY A 283 25.01 38.76 -16.53
N ARG A 284 24.97 39.46 -15.40
CA ARG A 284 26.17 39.81 -14.62
C ARG A 284 26.47 38.68 -13.65
N LEU A 285 27.74 38.30 -13.49
CA LEU A 285 28.12 37.34 -12.45
C LEU A 285 28.22 38.06 -11.09
N LEU A 286 27.46 37.58 -10.10
CA LEU A 286 27.58 37.95 -8.70
C LEU A 286 28.50 36.95 -7.99
N TYR A 287 29.59 37.44 -7.41
CA TYR A 287 30.45 36.69 -6.51
C TYR A 287 30.07 37.05 -5.08
N ALA A 288 29.79 36.03 -4.26
CA ALA A 288 29.34 36.25 -2.89
C ALA A 288 29.64 35.05 -2.00
N THR A 289 29.78 35.28 -0.70
CA THR A 289 29.80 34.23 0.33
C THR A 289 28.38 33.98 0.82
N VAL A 290 27.95 32.72 0.88
CA VAL A 290 26.62 32.35 1.37
C VAL A 290 26.58 32.52 2.89
N VAL A 291 25.73 33.41 3.39
CA VAL A 291 25.54 33.61 4.83
C VAL A 291 24.55 32.58 5.37
N ALA A 292 23.42 32.41 4.68
CA ALA A 292 22.42 31.42 5.04
C ALA A 292 21.44 31.12 3.90
N THR A 293 20.83 29.95 3.96
CA THR A 293 19.67 29.60 3.14
C THR A 293 18.36 30.08 3.77
N ARG A 294 17.27 30.07 2.98
CA ARG A 294 15.91 30.39 3.46
C ARG A 294 15.50 29.53 4.65
N THR A 295 15.63 28.20 4.55
CA THR A 295 15.21 27.27 5.61
C THR A 295 16.06 27.41 6.87
N GLU A 296 17.36 27.71 6.74
CA GLU A 296 18.23 28.05 7.88
C GLU A 296 17.78 29.33 8.58
N ARG A 297 17.39 30.37 7.81
CA ARG A 297 16.82 31.61 8.38
C ARG A 297 15.52 31.34 9.11
N TYR A 298 14.63 30.53 8.53
CA TYR A 298 13.38 30.13 9.18
C TYR A 298 13.62 29.36 10.47
N GLY A 299 14.54 28.39 10.43
CA GLY A 299 14.93 27.61 11.60
C GLY A 299 15.56 28.46 12.70
N ARG A 300 16.41 29.44 12.34
CA ARG A 300 16.96 30.41 13.30
C ARG A 300 15.87 31.27 13.93
N LEU A 301 15.03 31.94 13.14
CA LEU A 301 13.90 32.73 13.65
C LEU A 301 13.05 31.93 14.65
N CYS A 302 12.73 30.68 14.31
CA CYS A 302 11.90 29.84 15.18
C CYS A 302 12.64 29.41 16.45
N ARG A 303 13.94 29.08 16.38
CA ARG A 303 14.76 28.77 17.55
C ARG A 303 14.92 29.98 18.47
N ASP A 304 15.08 31.18 17.91
CA ASP A 304 15.20 32.41 18.71
C ASP A 304 13.91 32.71 19.50
N LEU A 305 12.74 32.38 18.93
CA LEU A 305 11.43 32.62 19.55
C LEU A 305 10.97 31.50 20.50
N LEU A 306 11.28 30.24 20.19
CA LEU A 306 10.83 29.07 20.95
C LEU A 306 11.89 28.55 21.93
N GLY A 307 13.17 28.92 21.76
CA GLY A 307 14.28 28.46 22.58
C GLY A 307 14.41 26.94 22.57
N ASP A 308 14.75 26.38 23.73
CA ASP A 308 14.96 24.93 23.94
C ASP A 308 13.69 24.08 23.74
N ALA A 309 12.51 24.71 23.66
CA ALA A 309 11.27 24.00 23.37
C ALA A 309 11.26 23.43 21.94
N LEU A 310 11.99 24.03 21.00
CA LEU A 310 12.02 23.59 19.60
C LEU A 310 13.25 22.73 19.31
N VAL A 311 13.01 21.52 18.82
CA VAL A 311 14.03 20.66 18.23
C VAL A 311 13.67 20.40 16.76
N LEU A 312 14.59 20.68 15.85
CA LEU A 312 14.48 20.36 14.42
C LEU A 312 15.50 19.25 14.09
N GLU A 313 15.01 18.09 13.68
CA GLU A 313 15.79 16.92 13.23
C GLU A 313 15.50 16.64 11.74
N ASN A 314 16.33 15.83 11.06
CA ASN A 314 16.28 15.60 9.60
C ASN A 314 14.87 15.34 9.01
N SER A 315 13.99 14.65 9.73
CA SER A 315 12.64 14.29 9.26
C SER A 315 11.52 14.62 10.26
N VAL A 316 11.86 15.14 11.44
CA VAL A 316 10.93 15.36 12.54
C VAL A 316 11.21 16.71 13.18
N ALA A 317 10.16 17.43 13.53
CA ALA A 317 10.23 18.58 14.42
C ALA A 317 9.53 18.25 15.74
N ARG A 318 10.01 18.82 16.84
CA ARG A 318 9.40 18.70 18.16
C ARG A 318 9.24 20.08 18.78
N ILE A 319 8.06 20.33 19.32
CA ILE A 319 7.83 21.45 20.25
C ILE A 319 7.42 20.83 21.59
N ASP A 320 8.22 21.07 22.63
CA ASP A 320 8.19 20.34 23.89
C ASP A 320 8.28 18.81 23.65
N SER A 321 7.27 18.05 24.07
CA SER A 321 7.20 16.60 23.85
C SER A 321 6.42 16.20 22.58
N CYS A 322 5.90 17.16 21.82
CA CYS A 322 5.01 16.90 20.69
C CYS A 322 5.79 16.80 19.39
N ALA A 323 5.89 15.59 18.82
CA ALA A 323 6.57 15.33 17.55
C ALA A 323 5.62 15.44 16.35
N PHE A 324 6.10 16.05 15.27
CA PHE A 324 5.41 16.18 13.99
C PHE A 324 6.40 16.20 12.82
N GLY A 325 5.92 16.06 11.58
CA GLY A 325 6.77 16.04 10.38
C GLY A 325 7.64 17.29 10.24
N HIS A 326 8.82 17.17 9.63
CA HIS A 326 9.69 18.33 9.43
C HIS A 326 9.00 19.38 8.52
N PRO A 327 8.84 20.64 8.95
CA PRO A 327 7.99 21.64 8.29
C PRO A 327 8.47 22.04 6.90
N PHE A 328 9.75 21.86 6.61
CA PHE A 328 10.34 22.26 5.32
C PHE A 328 10.58 21.08 4.37
N ALA A 329 10.36 19.83 4.81
CA ALA A 329 10.75 18.64 4.05
C ALA A 329 10.02 18.49 2.71
N ARG A 330 8.83 19.09 2.56
CA ARG A 330 8.02 19.03 1.34
C ARG A 330 8.20 20.22 0.40
N LEU A 331 8.95 21.27 0.78
CA LEU A 331 9.09 22.46 -0.06
C LEU A 331 9.69 22.14 -1.43
N ARG A 332 10.69 21.25 -1.47
CA ARG A 332 11.34 20.86 -2.72
C ARG A 332 10.41 20.14 -3.67
N SER A 333 9.62 19.17 -3.20
CA SER A 333 8.68 18.44 -4.08
C SER A 333 7.52 19.32 -4.53
N LEU A 334 7.04 20.23 -3.68
CA LEU A 334 5.97 21.17 -4.01
C LEU A 334 6.40 22.22 -5.05
N LEU A 335 7.60 22.78 -4.93
CA LEU A 335 8.07 23.87 -5.81
C LEU A 335 8.86 23.39 -7.03
N GLY A 336 9.50 22.21 -6.95
CA GLY A 336 10.42 21.71 -7.95
C GLY A 336 9.74 21.01 -9.14
N ASP A 337 8.66 20.28 -8.89
CA ASP A 337 8.03 19.45 -9.91
C ASP A 337 6.72 20.06 -10.41
N PRO A 338 6.49 20.11 -11.74
CA PRO A 338 5.18 20.45 -12.25
C PRO A 338 4.16 19.39 -11.82
N VAL A 339 3.01 19.84 -11.36
CA VAL A 339 1.90 18.99 -10.93
C VAL A 339 0.79 19.04 -11.98
N GLU A 340 0.29 17.87 -12.36
CA GLU A 340 -0.81 17.76 -13.32
C GLU A 340 -2.17 17.81 -12.61
N GLY A 341 -3.09 18.63 -13.15
CA GLY A 341 -4.50 18.58 -12.80
C GLY A 341 -4.91 19.37 -11.55
N TRP A 342 -4.04 20.25 -11.05
CA TRP A 342 -4.41 21.25 -10.03
C TRP A 342 -5.30 22.33 -10.60
N VAL A 343 -6.14 22.91 -9.76
CA VAL A 343 -7.12 23.90 -10.19
C VAL A 343 -6.55 25.30 -10.05
N SER A 344 -6.71 26.09 -11.10
CA SER A 344 -6.39 27.52 -11.07
C SER A 344 -7.66 28.35 -11.22
N SER A 345 -7.70 29.50 -10.55
CA SER A 345 -8.79 30.47 -10.66
C SER A 345 -8.24 31.89 -10.47
N PRO A 346 -9.01 32.93 -10.83
CA PRO A 346 -8.82 34.23 -10.21
C PRO A 346 -8.88 34.07 -8.70
N ALA A 347 -8.02 34.79 -7.97
CA ALA A 347 -8.02 34.74 -6.51
C ALA A 347 -7.73 36.11 -5.92
N HIS A 348 -8.10 36.29 -4.65
CA HIS A 348 -7.84 37.50 -3.89
C HIS A 348 -6.35 37.67 -3.58
N GLY A 349 -5.63 36.56 -3.35
CA GLY A 349 -4.18 36.52 -3.14
C GLY A 349 -3.70 37.00 -1.77
N ASP A 350 -4.62 37.54 -0.96
CA ASP A 350 -4.40 38.01 0.42
C ASP A 350 -5.67 37.95 1.28
N LEU A 351 -6.39 36.83 1.24
CA LEU A 351 -7.60 36.63 2.03
C LEU A 351 -7.31 36.50 3.54
N ASN A 352 -7.06 37.62 4.22
CA ASN A 352 -6.77 37.70 5.64
C ASN A 352 -8.06 37.89 6.46
N PRO A 353 -8.23 37.28 7.66
CA PRO A 353 -9.37 37.52 8.55
C PRO A 353 -9.62 39.00 8.90
N ARG A 354 -8.58 39.84 8.88
CA ARG A 354 -8.69 41.30 9.08
C ARG A 354 -9.30 42.03 7.89
N ASN A 355 -9.19 41.45 6.70
CA ASN A 355 -9.73 41.98 5.46
C ASN A 355 -11.19 41.56 5.23
N VAL A 356 -11.79 40.85 6.20
CA VAL A 356 -13.18 40.42 6.19
C VAL A 356 -13.94 41.16 7.29
N LEU A 357 -14.74 42.13 6.89
CA LEU A 357 -15.67 42.85 7.78
C LEU A 357 -16.99 42.08 7.86
N VAL A 358 -17.64 42.05 9.01
CA VAL A 358 -18.89 41.32 9.21
C VAL A 358 -19.95 42.25 9.80
N ALA A 359 -21.11 42.30 9.14
CA ALA A 359 -22.32 42.95 9.64
C ALA A 359 -23.52 42.01 9.46
N ASP A 360 -24.26 41.75 10.54
CA ASP A 360 -25.43 40.85 10.54
C ASP A 360 -25.15 39.48 9.88
N ASP A 361 -24.00 38.88 10.26
CA ASP A 361 -23.43 37.65 9.70
C ASP A 361 -23.13 37.69 8.18
N GLN A 362 -23.18 38.86 7.55
CA GLN A 362 -22.77 39.05 6.15
C GLN A 362 -21.31 39.51 6.08
N PRO A 363 -20.44 38.76 5.38
CA PRO A 363 -19.06 39.16 5.20
C PRO A 363 -18.93 40.21 4.09
N TYR A 364 -17.96 41.11 4.23
CA TYR A 364 -17.58 42.13 3.25
C TYR A 364 -16.07 42.14 3.10
N LEU A 365 -15.60 42.12 1.85
CA LEU A 365 -14.17 42.09 1.54
C LEU A 365 -13.60 43.47 1.26
N ILE A 366 -12.38 43.69 1.73
CA ILE A 366 -11.54 44.85 1.46
C ILE A 366 -10.13 44.38 1.06
N ASP A 367 -9.30 45.33 0.63
CA ASP A 367 -7.87 45.12 0.30
C ASP A 367 -7.61 44.18 -0.88
N HIS A 368 -7.69 44.69 -2.10
CA HIS A 368 -7.67 43.86 -3.32
C HIS A 368 -6.33 43.88 -4.07
N ALA A 369 -5.27 44.37 -3.42
CA ALA A 369 -3.97 44.63 -4.05
C ALA A 369 -3.29 43.40 -4.66
N ARG A 370 -3.61 42.20 -4.16
CA ARG A 370 -3.03 40.94 -4.63
C ARG A 370 -3.97 40.12 -5.50
N ALA A 371 -5.11 40.68 -5.89
CA ALA A 371 -6.04 39.98 -6.76
C ALA A 371 -5.38 39.74 -8.12
N ALA A 372 -5.37 38.49 -8.57
CA ALA A 372 -4.71 38.08 -9.80
C ALA A 372 -5.40 36.86 -10.41
N ASP A 373 -5.23 36.68 -11.72
CA ASP A 373 -5.71 35.49 -12.43
C ASP A 373 -4.74 34.31 -12.28
N ARG A 374 -5.22 33.10 -12.60
CA ARG A 374 -4.47 31.83 -12.62
C ARG A 374 -3.69 31.53 -11.32
N GLN A 375 -4.26 31.91 -10.19
CA GLN A 375 -3.74 31.57 -8.87
C GLN A 375 -4.17 30.15 -8.48
N PRO A 376 -3.47 29.45 -7.57
CA PRO A 376 -3.93 28.17 -7.06
C PRO A 376 -5.27 28.35 -6.36
N HIS A 377 -6.26 27.55 -6.73
CA HIS A 377 -7.63 27.72 -6.28
C HIS A 377 -7.77 27.56 -4.75
N MET A 378 -7.00 26.64 -4.14
CA MET A 378 -6.96 26.47 -2.68
C MET A 378 -6.07 27.49 -1.93
N GLY A 379 -5.42 28.42 -2.63
CA GLY A 379 -4.49 29.38 -2.03
C GLY A 379 -5.16 30.33 -1.02
N ASP A 380 -6.28 30.94 -1.39
CA ASP A 380 -7.04 31.86 -0.54
C ASP A 380 -7.61 31.18 0.73
N PRO A 381 -8.31 30.03 0.64
CA PRO A 381 -8.76 29.30 1.82
C PRO A 381 -7.64 28.87 2.77
N ALA A 382 -6.50 28.42 2.23
CA ALA A 382 -5.34 28.04 3.04
C ALA A 382 -4.68 29.25 3.71
N TRP A 383 -4.61 30.39 3.03
CA TRP A 383 -4.12 31.65 3.60
C TRP A 383 -5.03 32.17 4.72
N LEU A 384 -6.36 32.07 4.54
CA LEU A 384 -7.34 32.42 5.56
C LEU A 384 -7.19 31.55 6.81
N GLU A 385 -7.11 30.21 6.64
CA GLU A 385 -6.88 29.28 7.74
C GLU A 385 -5.56 29.60 8.46
N MET A 386 -4.46 29.79 7.74
CA MET A 386 -3.16 30.05 8.36
C MET A 386 -3.17 31.32 9.21
N ASN A 387 -3.83 32.39 8.76
CA ASN A 387 -3.92 33.63 9.54
C ASN A 387 -4.84 33.49 10.77
N LEU A 388 -5.95 32.73 10.67
CA LEU A 388 -6.77 32.38 11.85
C LEU A 388 -5.96 31.54 12.85
N LEU A 389 -5.26 30.52 12.35
CA LEU A 389 -4.45 29.61 13.16
C LEU A 389 -3.37 30.38 13.92
N ARG A 390 -2.61 31.20 13.20
CA ARG A 390 -1.47 31.97 13.72
C ARG A 390 -1.88 33.04 14.73
N ASN A 391 -2.88 33.85 14.38
CA ASN A 391 -3.16 35.09 15.12
C ASN A 391 -4.26 34.92 16.18
N VAL A 392 -5.12 33.89 16.06
CA VAL A 392 -6.29 33.71 16.95
C VAL A 392 -6.22 32.40 17.73
N VAL A 393 -5.96 31.28 17.04
CA VAL A 393 -6.05 29.94 17.64
C VAL A 393 -4.83 29.59 18.46
N ALA A 394 -3.62 29.72 17.90
CA ALA A 394 -2.38 29.28 18.55
C ALA A 394 -2.11 29.91 19.93
N PRO A 395 -2.43 31.20 20.20
CA PRO A 395 -2.30 31.77 21.53
C PRO A 395 -3.22 31.16 22.61
N ARG A 396 -4.23 30.37 22.22
CA ARG A 396 -5.29 29.85 23.11
C ARG A 396 -5.25 28.34 23.31
N LEU A 397 -4.34 27.63 22.64
CA LEU A 397 -4.21 26.19 22.72
C LEU A 397 -2.81 25.80 23.22
N GLY A 398 -2.71 24.67 23.91
CA GLY A 398 -1.42 24.03 24.16
C GLY A 398 -0.81 23.47 22.87
N TRP A 399 0.52 23.25 22.83
CA TRP A 399 1.18 22.70 21.64
C TRP A 399 0.65 21.31 21.23
N GLY A 400 0.34 20.46 22.22
CA GLY A 400 -0.28 19.16 21.97
C GLY A 400 -1.66 19.27 21.32
N GLU A 401 -2.51 20.18 21.80
CA GLU A 401 -3.81 20.49 21.20
C GLU A 401 -3.66 21.06 19.78
N LEU A 402 -2.65 21.91 19.54
CA LEU A 402 -2.42 22.51 18.22
C LEU A 402 -1.99 21.47 17.16
N VAL A 403 -1.06 20.57 17.52
CA VAL A 403 -0.63 19.46 16.65
C VAL A 403 -1.80 18.52 16.38
N ARG A 404 -2.53 18.14 17.44
CA ARG A 404 -3.73 17.31 17.35
C ARG A 404 -4.77 17.95 16.44
N LEU A 405 -5.07 19.23 16.61
CA LEU A 405 -6.03 19.99 15.81
C LEU A 405 -5.71 19.90 14.31
N GLN A 406 -4.46 20.16 13.92
CA GLN A 406 -4.05 20.08 12.52
C GLN A 406 -4.12 18.65 11.96
N ARG A 407 -3.79 17.65 12.78
CA ARG A 407 -3.88 16.23 12.44
C ARG A 407 -5.33 15.78 12.22
N VAL A 408 -6.22 16.16 13.12
CA VAL A 408 -7.68 15.91 13.01
C VAL A 408 -8.21 16.52 11.73
N LEU A 409 -7.92 17.80 11.49
CA LEU A 409 -8.38 18.49 10.28
C LEU A 409 -7.85 17.82 9.00
N ALA A 410 -6.61 17.29 9.00
CA ALA A 410 -6.05 16.56 7.87
C ALA A 410 -6.74 15.21 7.62
N VAL A 411 -7.11 14.47 8.67
CA VAL A 411 -7.92 13.24 8.55
C VAL A 411 -9.29 13.56 7.98
N HIS A 412 -9.98 14.58 8.51
CA HIS A 412 -11.29 14.99 8.01
C HIS A 412 -11.25 15.49 6.55
N CYS A 413 -10.15 16.09 6.10
CA CYS A 413 -9.98 16.46 4.69
C CYS A 413 -10.04 15.26 3.73
N ARG A 414 -9.58 14.09 4.17
CA ARG A 414 -9.51 12.87 3.36
C ARG A 414 -10.79 12.04 3.39
N LEU A 415 -11.62 12.22 4.41
CA LEU A 415 -12.92 11.57 4.49
C LEU A 415 -13.84 12.12 3.39
N GLY A 416 -14.45 11.22 2.61
CA GLY A 416 -15.50 11.54 1.64
C GLY A 416 -16.69 12.23 2.31
N PRO A 417 -17.71 12.68 1.56
CA PRO A 417 -18.86 13.32 2.17
C PRO A 417 -19.67 12.25 2.90
N SER A 418 -19.69 12.27 4.23
CA SER A 418 -20.67 11.50 4.99
C SER A 418 -22.03 12.21 4.88
N THR A 419 -22.89 11.72 3.99
CA THR A 419 -24.30 12.14 3.82
C THR A 419 -24.55 13.56 3.29
N ASP A 420 -25.77 13.78 2.78
CA ASP A 420 -26.29 14.92 1.99
C ASP A 420 -26.19 16.32 2.62
N ASP A 421 -25.49 16.49 3.74
CA ASP A 421 -25.19 17.81 4.30
C ASP A 421 -23.76 17.89 4.83
N PRO A 422 -22.79 18.45 4.06
CA PRO A 422 -21.43 18.70 4.53
C PRO A 422 -21.35 19.65 5.74
N LEU A 423 -22.47 20.22 6.19
CA LEU A 423 -22.59 21.06 7.38
C LEU A 423 -23.27 20.35 8.57
N ALA A 424 -23.81 19.15 8.38
CA ALA A 424 -24.44 18.33 9.42
C ALA A 424 -23.44 17.57 10.30
N VAL A 425 -22.22 18.10 10.45
CA VAL A 425 -21.40 17.84 11.64
C VAL A 425 -22.10 18.51 12.84
N SER A 426 -23.28 17.97 13.17
CA SER A 426 -23.97 18.19 14.43
C SER A 426 -22.99 17.78 15.53
N GLY A 427 -23.06 18.43 16.69
CA GLY A 427 -22.07 18.29 17.76
C GLY A 427 -21.83 16.88 18.34
N ALA A 428 -22.39 15.82 17.74
CA ALA A 428 -22.18 14.41 18.07
C ALA A 428 -21.09 13.70 17.23
N GLU A 429 -20.64 14.25 16.10
CA GLU A 429 -19.54 13.69 15.27
C GLU A 429 -18.17 14.30 15.61
N VAL A 430 -17.98 14.72 16.86
CA VAL A 430 -16.69 15.25 17.31
C VAL A 430 -15.71 14.10 17.47
N TRP A 431 -14.48 14.35 17.01
CA TRP A 431 -13.28 13.57 17.27
C TRP A 431 -13.27 12.88 18.65
N PRO A 432 -12.88 11.59 18.74
CA PRO A 432 -13.20 10.70 19.86
C PRO A 432 -12.33 10.86 21.11
N LEU A 433 -11.82 12.05 21.41
CA LEU A 433 -10.97 12.23 22.59
C LEU A 433 -11.68 12.99 23.70
N ASP A 434 -11.84 12.31 24.83
CA ASP A 434 -12.31 12.89 26.07
C ASP A 434 -11.24 13.84 26.65
N GLY A 435 -11.69 14.99 27.18
CA GLY A 435 -10.81 15.94 27.87
C GLY A 435 -10.28 17.10 27.03
N GLU A 436 -10.70 17.25 25.78
CA GLU A 436 -10.35 18.41 24.96
C GLU A 436 -10.97 19.71 25.51
N SER A 437 -10.24 20.81 25.41
CA SER A 437 -10.71 22.12 25.88
C SER A 437 -11.87 22.66 25.03
N ALA A 438 -12.70 23.53 25.61
CA ALA A 438 -13.74 24.23 24.85
C ALA A 438 -13.15 25.06 23.69
N GLN A 439 -11.94 25.59 23.90
CA GLN A 439 -11.15 26.32 22.91
C GLN A 439 -10.77 25.39 21.74
N PHE A 440 -10.31 24.17 22.01
CA PHE A 440 -10.01 23.19 20.95
C PHE A 440 -11.24 22.90 20.10
N VAL A 441 -12.40 22.64 20.73
CA VAL A 441 -13.64 22.35 20.00
C VAL A 441 -14.08 23.55 19.14
N ALA A 442 -13.97 24.77 19.65
CA ALA A 442 -14.27 25.97 18.89
C ALA A 442 -13.30 26.18 17.71
N ALA A 443 -11.99 25.97 17.94
CA ALA A 443 -10.96 26.02 16.91
C ALA A 443 -11.24 25.03 15.79
N PHE A 444 -11.50 23.76 16.15
CA PHE A 444 -11.82 22.70 15.19
C PHE A 444 -13.04 23.08 14.34
N ARG A 445 -14.15 23.49 14.96
CA ARG A 445 -15.37 23.86 14.24
C ARG A 445 -15.17 25.04 13.30
N LEU A 446 -14.35 26.01 13.69
CA LEU A 446 -14.06 27.18 12.86
C LEU A 446 -13.17 26.83 11.67
N LEU A 447 -12.04 26.16 11.91
CA LEU A 447 -11.10 25.81 10.84
C LEU A 447 -11.68 24.73 9.92
N TRP A 448 -12.41 23.75 10.47
CA TRP A 448 -13.15 22.79 9.65
C TRP A 448 -14.18 23.48 8.75
N GLN A 449 -14.83 24.55 9.21
CA GLN A 449 -15.74 25.32 8.36
C GLN A 449 -15.01 25.92 7.14
N VAL A 450 -13.76 26.37 7.29
CA VAL A 450 -12.93 26.84 6.16
C VAL A 450 -12.72 25.67 5.19
N ARG A 451 -12.19 24.54 5.67
CA ARG A 451 -11.86 23.37 4.85
C ARG A 451 -13.08 22.75 4.17
N ALA A 452 -14.18 22.55 4.90
CA ALA A 452 -15.43 21.99 4.39
C ALA A 452 -16.07 22.90 3.33
N THR A 453 -16.01 24.22 3.51
CA THR A 453 -16.53 25.14 2.50
C THR A 453 -15.61 25.20 1.28
N ALA A 454 -14.29 25.19 1.46
CA ALA A 454 -13.29 25.12 0.39
C ALA A 454 -13.47 23.87 -0.47
N ARG A 455 -13.71 22.72 0.15
CA ARG A 455 -14.09 21.48 -0.54
C ARG A 455 -15.34 21.66 -1.41
N GLY A 456 -16.39 22.27 -0.85
CA GLY A 456 -17.67 22.43 -1.56
C GLY A 456 -17.63 23.42 -2.73
N ILE A 457 -16.59 24.23 -2.86
CA ILE A 457 -16.37 25.13 -4.01
C ILE A 457 -15.31 24.61 -4.98
N TYR A 458 -14.68 23.47 -4.66
CA TYR A 458 -13.65 22.87 -5.51
C TYR A 458 -14.32 22.16 -6.71
N PRO A 459 -13.86 22.37 -7.96
CA PRO A 459 -14.50 21.78 -9.14
C PRO A 459 -14.51 20.24 -9.13
N GLU A 460 -15.66 19.64 -9.42
CA GLU A 460 -15.81 18.18 -9.53
C GLU A 460 -14.97 17.58 -10.68
N GLN A 461 -14.68 18.37 -11.73
CA GLN A 461 -13.87 17.90 -12.87
C GLN A 461 -12.36 17.87 -12.58
N ALA A 462 -11.94 18.21 -11.36
CA ALA A 462 -10.54 18.17 -10.97
C ALA A 462 -9.99 16.73 -11.01
N ARG A 463 -8.78 16.56 -11.55
CA ARG A 463 -8.14 15.25 -11.69
C ARG A 463 -7.47 14.75 -10.42
N ARG A 464 -7.29 15.64 -9.44
CA ARG A 464 -6.62 15.36 -8.16
C ARG A 464 -7.58 15.62 -6.99
N PRO A 465 -7.45 14.87 -5.88
CA PRO A 465 -8.21 15.16 -4.68
C PRO A 465 -7.93 16.57 -4.15
N TRP A 466 -9.00 17.32 -3.85
CA TRP A 466 -8.94 18.69 -3.34
C TRP A 466 -8.01 18.84 -2.11
N TRP A 467 -8.01 17.82 -1.22
CA TRP A 467 -7.25 17.85 0.02
C TRP A 467 -5.74 17.92 -0.20
N ARG A 468 -5.23 17.36 -1.30
CA ARG A 468 -3.79 17.43 -1.63
C ARG A 468 -3.39 18.85 -2.00
N GLU A 469 -4.18 19.49 -2.85
CA GLU A 469 -3.94 20.90 -3.19
C GLU A 469 -4.07 21.78 -1.94
N TYR A 470 -5.10 21.54 -1.11
CA TYR A 470 -5.30 22.28 0.13
C TYR A 470 -4.12 22.17 1.09
N LEU A 471 -3.64 20.96 1.40
CA LEU A 471 -2.50 20.76 2.31
C LEU A 471 -1.20 21.31 1.73
N ALA A 472 -1.01 21.25 0.42
CA ALA A 472 0.14 21.87 -0.24
C ALA A 472 0.10 23.41 -0.10
N GLN A 473 -1.06 24.02 -0.35
CA GLN A 473 -1.23 25.47 -0.17
C GLN A 473 -1.12 25.88 1.30
N LEU A 474 -1.56 25.05 2.25
CA LEU A 474 -1.38 25.29 3.69
C LEU A 474 0.11 25.26 4.08
N THR A 475 0.87 24.32 3.55
CA THR A 475 2.34 24.25 3.75
C THR A 475 3.03 25.50 3.22
N LEU A 476 2.68 25.94 2.00
CA LEU A 476 3.22 27.16 1.39
C LEU A 476 2.79 28.42 2.14
N ALA A 477 1.52 28.51 2.57
CA ALA A 477 1.00 29.63 3.36
C ALA A 477 1.73 29.75 4.70
N ALA A 478 1.93 28.64 5.40
CA ALA A 478 2.69 28.60 6.65
C ALA A 478 4.13 29.11 6.44
N CYS A 479 4.85 28.56 5.47
CA CYS A 479 6.22 28.98 5.15
C CYS A 479 6.30 30.43 4.67
N ARG A 480 5.28 30.93 3.94
CA ARG A 480 5.20 32.32 3.49
C ARG A 480 5.15 33.31 4.66
N THR A 481 4.61 32.92 5.81
CA THR A 481 4.57 33.80 6.99
C THR A 481 5.95 34.00 7.62
N LEU A 482 6.83 32.99 7.55
CA LEU A 482 8.17 33.00 8.18
C LEU A 482 9.16 33.97 7.52
N LYS A 483 8.85 34.50 6.34
CA LYS A 483 9.68 35.52 5.68
C LYS A 483 9.60 36.90 6.32
N TRP A 484 8.56 37.16 7.13
CA TRP A 484 8.35 38.48 7.73
C TRP A 484 9.44 38.80 8.76
N PRO A 485 9.69 40.10 9.03
CA PRO A 485 10.66 40.53 10.04
C PRO A 485 10.39 39.90 11.42
N ALA A 486 11.43 39.74 12.23
CA ALA A 486 11.35 39.06 13.51
C ALA A 486 10.32 39.69 14.46
N GLU A 487 10.18 41.02 14.40
CA GLU A 487 9.24 41.83 15.19
C GLU A 487 7.77 41.51 14.86
N ALA A 488 7.50 40.92 13.69
CA ALA A 488 6.17 40.50 13.31
C ALA A 488 5.75 39.16 13.95
N HIS A 489 6.66 38.48 14.65
CA HIS A 489 6.43 37.15 15.20
C HIS A 489 6.54 37.13 16.73
N ASP A 490 5.70 36.30 17.32
CA ASP A 490 5.87 35.76 18.67
C ASP A 490 6.00 34.22 18.61
N ARG A 491 6.27 33.61 19.77
CA ARG A 491 6.41 32.14 19.90
C ARG A 491 5.22 31.37 19.33
N PHE A 492 3.99 31.84 19.55
CA PHE A 492 2.76 31.15 19.12
C PHE A 492 2.61 31.21 17.60
N SER A 493 2.87 32.37 17.03
CA SER A 493 2.76 32.62 15.62
C SER A 493 3.79 31.84 14.79
N ALA A 494 5.02 31.70 15.29
CA ALA A 494 6.07 30.88 14.69
C ALA A 494 5.74 29.38 14.85
N GLY A 495 5.37 28.95 16.06
CA GLY A 495 4.98 27.57 16.33
C GLY A 495 3.79 27.10 15.49
N ALA A 496 2.79 27.95 15.27
CA ALA A 496 1.65 27.66 14.40
C ALA A 496 2.07 27.35 12.96
N ALA A 497 3.01 28.13 12.42
CA ALA A 497 3.53 27.90 11.06
C ALA A 497 4.29 26.57 10.97
N LEU A 498 5.13 26.25 11.96
CA LEU A 498 5.83 24.96 12.00
C LEU A 498 4.87 23.78 12.08
N VAL A 499 3.88 23.84 12.98
CA VAL A 499 2.91 22.76 13.16
C VAL A 499 2.05 22.57 11.90
N ALA A 500 1.52 23.65 11.31
CA ALA A 500 0.71 23.55 10.10
C ALA A 500 1.48 22.95 8.91
N ALA A 501 2.70 23.43 8.65
CA ALA A 501 3.54 22.91 7.57
C ALA A 501 3.99 21.46 7.83
N GLY A 502 4.41 21.17 9.06
CA GLY A 502 4.90 19.84 9.43
C GLY A 502 3.83 18.77 9.41
N VAL A 503 2.65 19.05 9.97
CA VAL A 503 1.51 18.12 9.94
C VAL A 503 0.95 17.96 8.54
N ALA A 504 0.80 19.04 7.75
CA ALA A 504 0.41 18.91 6.34
C ALA A 504 1.42 18.04 5.58
N GLY A 505 2.71 18.17 5.89
CA GLY A 505 3.79 17.36 5.33
C GLY A 505 3.76 15.87 5.67
N GLU A 506 3.16 15.47 6.80
CA GLU A 506 2.90 14.06 7.16
C GLU A 506 1.97 13.40 6.13
N PHE A 507 0.97 14.13 5.63
CA PHE A 507 -0.06 13.61 4.71
C PHE A 507 0.27 13.79 3.23
N LEU A 508 1.28 14.61 2.90
CA LEU A 508 1.74 14.88 1.53
C LEU A 508 2.88 13.96 1.06
N ALA A 509 3.21 12.89 1.81
CA ALA A 509 4.25 11.95 1.44
C ALA A 509 4.03 11.35 0.02
N ASP A 510 5.10 11.30 -0.78
CA ASP A 510 5.06 11.05 -2.23
C ASP A 510 4.45 9.70 -2.63
N ASP A 511 3.60 9.73 -3.67
CA ASP A 511 3.11 8.53 -4.39
C ASP A 511 4.16 7.93 -5.35
N ARG A 512 5.30 8.60 -5.57
CA ARG A 512 6.28 8.16 -6.57
C ARG A 512 7.14 7.02 -6.00
N GLU A 513 6.99 5.85 -6.61
CA GLU A 513 7.84 4.65 -6.55
C GLU A 513 8.47 4.35 -5.18
N GLY A 514 7.68 3.72 -4.30
CA GLY A 514 8.21 3.04 -3.11
C GLY A 514 8.38 3.91 -1.86
N GLY A 515 7.87 5.13 -1.86
CA GLY A 515 7.72 5.93 -0.63
C GLY A 515 6.88 5.18 0.42
N LYS A 516 7.42 5.01 1.62
CA LYS A 516 6.66 4.43 2.74
C LYS A 516 5.55 5.40 3.13
N ARG A 517 4.31 4.92 3.09
CA ARG A 517 3.12 5.57 3.69
C ARG A 517 3.39 5.81 5.17
N ASP A 518 3.43 7.08 5.62
CA ASP A 518 3.87 7.43 6.97
C ASP A 518 3.03 8.52 7.67
N ALA A 519 1.81 8.80 7.19
CA ALA A 519 0.93 9.84 7.74
C ALA A 519 0.64 9.69 9.25
N PHE A 520 0.66 8.46 9.77
CA PHE A 520 0.40 8.16 11.18
C PHE A 520 1.67 7.83 11.99
N ARG A 521 2.86 7.91 11.40
CA ARG A 521 4.12 7.47 12.02
C ARG A 521 4.46 8.21 13.32
N LEU A 522 4.13 9.50 13.39
CA LEU A 522 4.48 10.38 14.51
C LEU A 522 3.32 10.57 15.50
N TRP A 523 2.25 9.80 15.34
CA TRP A 523 1.09 9.87 16.21
C TRP A 523 1.35 9.12 17.51
N PRO A 524 1.05 9.72 18.67
CA PRO A 524 1.09 9.00 19.94
C PRO A 524 0.15 7.79 19.89
N ALA A 525 0.57 6.66 20.49
CA ALA A 525 -0.15 5.39 20.40
C ALA A 525 -1.62 5.49 20.87
N VAL A 526 -1.87 6.25 21.93
CA VAL A 526 -3.23 6.47 22.48
C VAL A 526 -4.12 7.19 21.46
N GLU A 527 -3.58 8.21 20.79
CA GLU A 527 -4.30 8.99 19.78
C GLU A 527 -4.57 8.16 18.55
N LEU A 528 -3.56 7.43 18.07
CA LEU A 528 -3.70 6.59 16.89
C LEU A 528 -4.76 5.49 17.10
N ARG A 529 -4.80 4.86 18.28
CA ARG A 529 -5.83 3.87 18.60
C ARG A 529 -7.23 4.47 18.69
N ALA A 530 -7.38 5.61 19.35
CA ALA A 530 -8.68 6.29 19.46
C ALA A 530 -9.22 6.67 18.08
N VAL A 531 -8.36 7.20 17.23
CA VAL A 531 -8.71 7.57 15.85
C VAL A 531 -9.02 6.36 15.01
N ALA A 532 -8.23 5.30 15.11
CA ALA A 532 -8.51 4.07 14.38
C ALA A 532 -9.89 3.51 14.74
N ALA A 533 -10.23 3.46 16.03
CA ALA A 533 -11.51 2.96 16.50
C ALA A 533 -12.69 3.79 15.96
N TRP A 534 -12.52 5.10 15.82
CA TRP A 534 -13.52 5.98 15.25
C TRP A 534 -13.57 5.94 13.72
N LEU A 535 -12.42 5.87 13.06
CA LEU A 535 -12.27 6.03 11.62
C LEU A 535 -12.60 4.74 10.86
N LEU A 536 -12.09 3.59 11.30
CA LEU A 536 -12.21 2.32 10.58
C LEU A 536 -13.66 1.94 10.24
N PRO A 537 -14.66 2.09 11.12
CA PRO A 537 -16.05 1.77 10.80
C PRO A 537 -16.71 2.71 9.76
N ARG A 538 -16.07 3.85 9.47
CA ARG A 538 -16.60 4.92 8.61
C ARG A 538 -15.96 4.95 7.22
N LEU A 539 -14.88 4.20 7.03
CA LEU A 539 -14.20 4.14 5.74
C LEU A 539 -14.98 3.25 4.77
N ASP A 540 -15.09 3.68 3.52
CA ASP A 540 -15.49 2.88 2.38
C ASP A 540 -14.24 2.53 1.54
N PRO A 541 -13.70 1.30 1.67
CA PRO A 541 -12.56 0.87 0.87
C PRO A 541 -12.81 0.80 -0.64
N GLY A 542 -14.06 0.94 -1.10
CA GLY A 542 -14.39 1.11 -2.51
C GLY A 542 -13.95 2.47 -3.08
N LEU A 543 -13.73 3.47 -2.22
CA LEU A 543 -13.22 4.78 -2.61
C LEU A 543 -11.69 4.81 -2.48
N SER A 544 -10.99 5.14 -3.56
CA SER A 544 -9.51 5.10 -3.64
C SER A 544 -8.81 5.89 -2.51
N ASP A 545 -9.30 7.08 -2.18
CA ASP A 545 -8.71 7.93 -1.13
C ASP A 545 -8.91 7.37 0.28
N GLU A 546 -10.07 6.75 0.54
CA GLU A 546 -10.41 6.13 1.83
C GLU A 546 -9.69 4.80 2.01
N LEU A 547 -9.54 4.01 0.94
CA LEU A 547 -8.64 2.86 0.92
C LEU A 547 -7.19 3.29 1.20
N ALA A 548 -6.72 4.38 0.59
CA ALA A 548 -5.38 4.88 0.88
C ALA A 548 -5.23 5.28 2.36
N LEU A 549 -6.26 5.89 2.95
CA LEU A 549 -6.28 6.25 4.36
C LEU A 549 -6.31 5.03 5.29
N LEU A 550 -7.09 4.00 4.94
CA LEU A 550 -7.10 2.70 5.63
C LEU A 550 -5.70 2.08 5.66
N LEU A 551 -5.02 2.04 4.51
CA LEU A 551 -3.68 1.47 4.37
C LEU A 551 -2.64 2.25 5.20
N ASP A 552 -2.72 3.57 5.22
CA ASP A 552 -1.85 4.41 6.06
C ASP A 552 -2.08 4.09 7.55
N LEU A 553 -3.35 3.93 7.94
CA LEU A 553 -3.74 3.62 9.32
C LEU A 553 -3.28 2.23 9.76
N VAL A 554 -3.46 1.21 8.92
CA VAL A 554 -2.98 -0.16 9.15
C VAL A 554 -1.46 -0.16 9.34
N THR A 555 -0.74 0.58 8.49
CA THR A 555 0.72 0.73 8.58
C THR A 555 1.13 1.39 9.90
N GLY A 556 0.44 2.46 10.30
CA GLY A 556 0.69 3.14 11.57
C GLY A 556 0.44 2.24 12.77
N LEU A 557 -0.67 1.49 12.79
CA LEU A 557 -1.03 0.57 13.87
C LEU A 557 -0.04 -0.59 13.99
N ALA A 558 0.43 -1.13 12.86
CA ALA A 558 1.42 -2.21 12.84
C ALA A 558 2.79 -1.79 13.39
N ALA A 559 3.11 -0.49 13.35
CA ALA A 559 4.35 0.06 13.90
C ALA A 559 4.29 0.28 15.43
N LEU A 560 3.10 0.18 16.05
CA LEU A 560 2.99 0.28 17.50
C LEU A 560 3.62 -0.95 18.16
N PRO A 561 4.36 -0.79 19.27
CA PRO A 561 4.76 -1.94 20.09
C PRO A 561 3.51 -2.74 20.44
N ALA A 562 3.56 -4.07 20.30
CA ALA A 562 2.52 -4.94 20.83
C ALA A 562 2.34 -4.56 22.30
N LEU A 563 1.15 -4.04 22.66
CA LEU A 563 0.83 -3.81 24.07
C LEU A 563 1.01 -5.16 24.75
N ALA A 564 1.93 -5.23 25.71
CA ALA A 564 2.10 -6.41 26.54
C ALA A 564 0.70 -6.85 26.97
N ASP A 565 0.35 -8.11 26.65
CA ASP A 565 -0.95 -8.70 26.96
C ASP A 565 -1.40 -8.18 28.32
N SER A 566 -2.33 -7.22 28.31
CA SER A 566 -3.03 -6.84 29.50
C SER A 566 -3.73 -8.12 29.89
N GLY A 567 -3.22 -8.83 30.89
CA GLY A 567 -3.59 -10.20 31.27
C GLY A 567 -5.05 -10.41 31.68
N SER A 568 -5.96 -9.51 31.27
CA SER A 568 -7.40 -9.55 31.42
C SER A 568 -8.10 -10.50 30.45
N GLY A 569 -7.40 -11.12 29.50
CA GLY A 569 -7.98 -12.10 28.55
C GLY A 569 -9.11 -11.55 27.68
N THR A 570 -9.29 -10.23 27.65
CA THR A 570 -10.36 -9.54 26.92
C THR A 570 -9.82 -9.15 25.55
N PRO A 571 -10.44 -9.57 24.43
CA PRO A 571 -10.00 -9.18 23.10
C PRO A 571 -9.99 -7.66 22.96
N ASP A 572 -8.93 -7.10 22.39
CA ASP A 572 -8.88 -5.68 22.08
C ASP A 572 -10.03 -5.31 21.13
N PRO A 573 -10.97 -4.42 21.51
CA PRO A 573 -12.03 -3.94 20.63
C PRO A 573 -11.46 -3.35 19.33
N LEU A 574 -10.26 -2.78 19.45
CA LEU A 574 -9.30 -2.47 18.40
C LEU A 574 -9.29 -3.47 17.24
N ALA A 575 -8.91 -4.69 17.60
CA ALA A 575 -8.58 -5.75 16.68
C ALA A 575 -9.79 -6.22 15.86
N ALA A 576 -10.98 -6.29 16.49
CA ALA A 576 -12.20 -6.69 15.81
C ALA A 576 -12.61 -5.68 14.73
N VAL A 577 -12.54 -4.38 15.04
CA VAL A 577 -12.85 -3.31 14.09
C VAL A 577 -11.84 -3.28 12.94
N LEU A 578 -10.55 -3.46 13.24
CA LEU A 578 -9.50 -3.53 12.23
C LEU A 578 -9.68 -4.71 11.29
N GLU A 579 -9.99 -5.90 11.82
CA GLU A 579 -10.23 -7.07 10.98
C GLU A 579 -11.44 -6.84 10.08
N GLN A 580 -12.56 -6.30 10.61
CA GLN A 580 -13.74 -5.99 9.81
C GLN A 580 -13.42 -5.02 8.65
N ALA A 581 -12.64 -3.97 8.89
CA ALA A 581 -12.22 -3.02 7.86
C ALA A 581 -11.31 -3.68 6.80
N ARG A 582 -10.41 -4.58 7.22
CA ARG A 582 -9.58 -5.39 6.31
C ARG A 582 -10.45 -6.29 5.44
N GLU A 583 -11.45 -6.97 6.02
CA GLU A 583 -12.35 -7.83 5.25
C GLU A 583 -13.11 -7.04 4.18
N GLN A 584 -13.66 -5.88 4.54
CA GLN A 584 -14.36 -4.99 3.61
C GLN A 584 -13.42 -4.53 2.49
N ALA A 585 -12.17 -4.19 2.81
CA ALA A 585 -11.17 -3.78 1.83
C ALA A 585 -10.76 -4.92 0.89
N VAL A 586 -10.56 -6.14 1.40
CA VAL A 586 -10.29 -7.32 0.57
C VAL A 586 -11.45 -7.56 -0.40
N ARG A 587 -12.70 -7.48 0.07
CA ARG A 587 -13.89 -7.62 -0.79
C ARG A 587 -13.95 -6.53 -1.86
N ALA A 588 -13.67 -5.27 -1.51
CA ALA A 588 -13.67 -4.16 -2.47
C ALA A 588 -12.56 -4.31 -3.53
N LEU A 589 -11.36 -4.74 -3.12
CA LEU A 589 -10.19 -4.89 -4.00
C LEU A 589 -10.30 -6.08 -4.95
N CYS A 590 -10.74 -7.24 -4.47
CA CYS A 590 -10.66 -8.49 -5.23
C CYS A 590 -11.99 -9.25 -5.39
N GLY A 591 -13.11 -8.75 -4.86
CA GLY A 591 -14.39 -9.46 -4.85
C GLY A 591 -14.83 -9.92 -6.24
N THR A 592 -14.82 -9.04 -7.24
CA THR A 592 -15.19 -9.36 -8.64
C THR A 592 -14.26 -10.38 -9.28
N ALA A 593 -12.95 -10.28 -9.01
CA ALA A 593 -11.96 -11.24 -9.53
C ALA A 593 -12.15 -12.63 -8.89
N VAL A 594 -12.35 -12.67 -7.57
CA VAL A 594 -12.59 -13.90 -6.82
C VAL A 594 -13.92 -14.54 -7.20
N GLU A 595 -14.97 -13.76 -7.47
CA GLU A 595 -16.27 -14.30 -7.91
C GLU A 595 -16.15 -15.02 -9.26
N ARG A 596 -15.43 -14.44 -10.23
CA ARG A 596 -15.14 -15.13 -11.51
C ARG A 596 -14.35 -16.42 -11.29
N ARG A 597 -13.33 -16.39 -10.44
CA ARG A 597 -12.55 -17.57 -10.08
C ARG A 597 -13.41 -18.64 -9.43
N LEU A 598 -14.31 -18.26 -8.51
CA LEU A 598 -15.23 -19.16 -7.84
C LEU A 598 -16.17 -19.88 -8.84
N ARG A 599 -16.64 -19.20 -9.90
CA ARG A 599 -17.43 -19.84 -10.96
C ARG A 599 -16.62 -20.91 -11.70
N THR A 600 -15.35 -20.66 -12.00
CA THR A 600 -14.46 -21.64 -12.63
C THR A 600 -14.22 -22.84 -11.70
N LEU A 601 -13.94 -22.57 -10.41
CA LEU A 601 -13.75 -23.62 -9.41
C LEU A 601 -15.00 -24.49 -9.27
N ARG A 602 -16.21 -23.91 -9.30
CA ARG A 602 -17.48 -24.66 -9.25
C ARG A 602 -17.66 -25.63 -10.42
N ARG A 603 -17.34 -25.20 -11.64
CA ARG A 603 -17.48 -26.04 -12.84
C ARG A 603 -16.54 -27.24 -12.82
N GLY A 604 -15.33 -27.06 -12.29
CA GLY A 604 -14.32 -28.12 -12.21
C GLY A 604 -14.29 -28.92 -10.90
N ARG A 605 -15.26 -28.73 -10.00
CA ARG A 605 -15.23 -29.34 -8.67
C ARG A 605 -15.81 -30.75 -8.66
N SER A 606 -14.95 -31.74 -8.48
CA SER A 606 -15.33 -33.12 -8.16
C SER A 606 -15.70 -33.28 -6.68
N PRO A 607 -16.41 -34.36 -6.29
CA PRO A 607 -16.64 -34.68 -4.89
C PRO A 607 -15.32 -34.72 -4.09
N TYR A 608 -15.31 -34.07 -2.92
CA TYR A 608 -14.12 -33.97 -2.08
C TYR A 608 -14.16 -34.97 -0.91
N ILE A 609 -13.08 -35.72 -0.73
CA ILE A 609 -12.86 -36.58 0.45
C ILE A 609 -12.30 -35.71 1.57
N ALA A 610 -13.03 -35.57 2.69
CA ALA A 610 -12.59 -34.74 3.82
C ALA A 610 -11.39 -35.36 4.57
N LEU A 611 -10.16 -35.16 4.07
CA LEU A 611 -8.94 -35.80 4.57
C LEU A 611 -8.57 -35.41 6.01
N ARG A 612 -8.02 -36.37 6.76
CA ARG A 612 -7.44 -36.16 8.09
C ARG A 612 -5.95 -35.87 7.98
N ALA A 613 -5.44 -35.12 8.93
CA ALA A 613 -4.02 -34.83 9.06
C ALA A 613 -3.61 -34.64 10.53
N SER A 614 -2.30 -34.64 10.77
CA SER A 614 -1.71 -34.34 12.07
C SER A 614 -0.56 -33.35 11.96
N THR A 615 -0.35 -32.54 13.00
CA THR A 615 0.81 -31.63 13.10
C THR A 615 2.08 -32.37 13.56
N GLY A 616 3.26 -31.81 13.27
CA GLY A 616 4.58 -32.39 13.58
C GLY A 616 4.69 -32.94 15.01
N GLY A 617 4.97 -34.24 15.14
CA GLY A 617 5.03 -34.96 16.42
C GLY A 617 3.71 -35.63 16.86
N GLY A 618 2.63 -35.51 16.08
CA GLY A 618 1.33 -36.11 16.42
C GLY A 618 0.56 -35.38 17.52
N THR A 619 0.94 -34.13 17.83
CA THR A 619 0.40 -33.34 18.94
C THR A 619 -1.05 -32.91 18.74
N ARG A 620 -1.47 -32.73 17.49
CA ARG A 620 -2.84 -32.36 17.13
C ARG A 620 -3.27 -33.11 15.87
N GLU A 621 -4.45 -33.69 15.88
CA GLU A 621 -5.04 -34.42 14.76
C GLU A 621 -6.43 -33.85 14.42
N GLY A 622 -6.77 -33.75 13.14
CA GLY A 622 -8.06 -33.22 12.70
C GLY A 622 -8.22 -33.19 11.19
N SER A 623 -9.18 -32.40 10.72
CA SER A 623 -9.36 -32.12 9.27
C SER A 623 -8.15 -31.38 8.72
N ALA A 624 -7.61 -31.83 7.58
CA ALA A 624 -6.48 -31.20 6.93
C ALA A 624 -6.74 -29.73 6.59
N LEU A 625 -7.96 -29.41 6.12
CA LEU A 625 -8.36 -28.04 5.81
C LEU A 625 -8.39 -27.16 7.07
N ARG A 626 -8.91 -27.68 8.18
CA ARG A 626 -9.00 -26.93 9.44
C ARG A 626 -7.61 -26.66 10.02
N LEU A 627 -6.73 -27.68 10.02
CA LEU A 627 -5.37 -27.52 10.50
C LEU A 627 -4.61 -26.47 9.68
N LEU A 628 -4.68 -26.52 8.34
CA LEU A 628 -4.03 -25.51 7.48
C LEU A 628 -4.64 -24.11 7.64
N ALA A 629 -5.96 -24.01 7.85
CA ALA A 629 -6.63 -22.73 8.07
C ALA A 629 -6.32 -22.11 9.44
N GLU A 630 -5.90 -22.90 10.43
CA GLU A 630 -5.53 -22.40 11.75
C GLU A 630 -4.05 -21.99 11.83
N GLU A 631 -3.18 -22.61 11.02
CA GLU A 631 -1.79 -22.20 10.91
C GLU A 631 -1.64 -20.91 10.09
N GLN A 632 -0.74 -20.03 10.51
CA GLN A 632 -0.39 -18.87 9.71
C GLN A 632 0.51 -19.28 8.53
N ALA A 633 1.51 -20.12 8.78
CA ALA A 633 2.37 -20.67 7.75
C ALA A 633 2.59 -22.16 8.00
N ALA A 634 2.38 -23.02 7.00
CA ALA A 634 2.51 -24.47 7.15
C ALA A 634 2.98 -25.18 5.88
N VAL A 635 3.58 -26.35 6.05
CA VAL A 635 3.93 -27.26 4.96
C VAL A 635 3.04 -28.49 5.02
N LEU A 636 2.25 -28.70 3.98
CA LEU A 636 1.43 -29.88 3.79
C LEU A 636 2.25 -31.01 3.17
N VAL A 637 2.43 -32.09 3.91
CA VAL A 637 3.26 -33.23 3.51
C VAL A 637 2.41 -34.48 3.30
N GLY A 638 2.60 -35.15 2.17
CA GLY A 638 1.90 -36.39 1.82
C GLY A 638 2.55 -37.13 0.66
N SER A 639 2.26 -38.42 0.52
CA SER A 639 2.72 -39.22 -0.62
C SER A 639 2.12 -38.75 -1.95
N ALA A 640 2.62 -39.27 -3.07
CA ALA A 640 1.98 -39.09 -4.37
C ALA A 640 0.52 -39.58 -4.33
N GLY A 641 -0.40 -38.82 -4.90
CA GLY A 641 -1.84 -39.12 -4.87
C GLY A 641 -2.54 -38.97 -3.49
N ALA A 642 -1.84 -38.48 -2.46
CA ALA A 642 -2.41 -38.27 -1.11
C ALA A 642 -3.44 -37.13 -1.01
N GLY A 643 -3.69 -36.39 -2.11
CA GLY A 643 -4.66 -35.29 -2.14
C GLY A 643 -4.13 -33.91 -1.75
N LYS A 644 -2.80 -33.69 -1.74
CA LYS A 644 -2.18 -32.39 -1.40
C LYS A 644 -2.75 -31.21 -2.21
N SER A 645 -2.65 -31.30 -3.54
CA SER A 645 -3.18 -30.29 -4.46
C SER A 645 -4.70 -30.12 -4.32
N THR A 646 -5.43 -31.21 -4.08
CA THR A 646 -6.88 -31.18 -3.84
C THR A 646 -7.23 -30.42 -2.56
N VAL A 647 -6.46 -30.62 -1.48
CA VAL A 647 -6.65 -29.88 -0.22
C VAL A 647 -6.39 -28.38 -0.43
N LEU A 648 -5.34 -27.99 -1.16
CA LEU A 648 -5.11 -26.57 -1.48
C LEU A 648 -6.22 -25.98 -2.35
N ARG A 649 -6.72 -26.72 -3.35
CA ARG A 649 -7.86 -26.27 -4.20
C ARG A 649 -9.16 -26.13 -3.41
N GLU A 650 -9.44 -27.03 -2.47
CA GLU A 650 -10.61 -26.90 -1.60
C GLU A 650 -10.45 -25.76 -0.59
N LEU A 651 -9.22 -25.46 -0.16
CA LEU A 651 -8.92 -24.28 0.65
C LEU A 651 -9.09 -22.99 -0.16
N GLU A 652 -8.60 -22.95 -1.41
CA GLU A 652 -8.84 -21.87 -2.38
C GLU A 652 -10.34 -21.64 -2.56
N TYR A 653 -11.12 -22.72 -2.77
CA TYR A 653 -12.57 -22.67 -2.88
C TYR A 653 -13.24 -22.14 -1.61
N GLY A 654 -12.78 -22.56 -0.43
CA GLY A 654 -13.28 -22.07 0.86
C GLY A 654 -13.06 -20.57 1.04
N TYR A 655 -11.84 -20.08 0.83
CA TYR A 655 -11.53 -18.65 0.92
C TYR A 655 -12.27 -17.82 -0.14
N ALA A 656 -12.41 -18.35 -1.37
CA ALA A 656 -13.16 -17.67 -2.42
C ALA A 656 -14.62 -17.44 -2.00
N ARG A 657 -15.24 -18.42 -1.34
CA ARG A 657 -16.59 -18.28 -0.77
C ARG A 657 -16.67 -17.30 0.40
N ALA A 658 -15.66 -17.28 1.27
CA ALA A 658 -15.59 -16.31 2.37
C ALA A 658 -15.54 -14.86 1.85
N VAL A 659 -14.73 -14.60 0.80
CA VAL A 659 -14.68 -13.29 0.13
C VAL A 659 -16.02 -12.93 -0.50
N THR A 660 -16.69 -13.85 -1.20
CA THR A 660 -18.01 -13.57 -1.81
C THR A 660 -19.17 -13.55 -0.81
N GLY A 661 -18.91 -13.73 0.49
CA GLY A 661 -19.93 -13.69 1.56
C GLY A 661 -20.79 -14.95 1.66
N GLU A 662 -20.40 -16.05 1.02
CA GLU A 662 -21.10 -17.32 1.13
C GLU A 662 -20.69 -18.11 2.37
N SER A 663 -21.65 -18.70 3.08
CA SER A 663 -21.37 -19.51 4.27
C SER A 663 -20.45 -20.69 3.97
N THR A 664 -19.27 -20.69 4.57
CA THR A 664 -18.29 -21.77 4.49
C THR A 664 -18.51 -22.78 5.62
N ARG A 665 -18.19 -24.07 5.39
CA ARG A 665 -18.23 -25.10 6.46
C ARG A 665 -17.13 -24.88 7.52
N LEU A 666 -16.10 -24.14 7.16
CA LEU A 666 -15.02 -23.68 8.01
C LEU A 666 -15.20 -22.17 8.14
N GLU A 667 -15.22 -21.61 9.35
CA GLU A 667 -15.23 -20.15 9.53
C GLU A 667 -13.86 -19.58 9.12
N LEU A 668 -13.69 -19.31 7.83
CA LEU A 668 -12.45 -18.79 7.25
C LEU A 668 -12.48 -17.27 7.23
N ALA A 669 -11.39 -16.64 7.65
CA ALA A 669 -11.19 -15.20 7.50
C ALA A 669 -11.22 -14.79 6.02
N VAL A 670 -11.67 -13.57 5.74
CA VAL A 670 -11.80 -13.04 4.38
C VAL A 670 -10.43 -12.69 3.81
N ARG A 671 -9.93 -13.52 2.90
CA ARG A 671 -8.61 -13.37 2.27
C ARG A 671 -8.67 -13.78 0.81
N MET A 672 -7.93 -13.09 -0.04
CA MET A 672 -7.73 -13.49 -1.44
C MET A 672 -6.87 -14.77 -1.48
N PRO A 673 -7.40 -15.90 -1.96
CA PRO A 673 -6.59 -17.10 -2.13
C PRO A 673 -5.76 -17.01 -3.42
N LEU A 674 -4.46 -17.23 -3.30
CA LEU A 674 -3.52 -17.20 -4.43
C LEU A 674 -2.89 -18.58 -4.60
N LEU A 675 -3.49 -19.42 -5.44
CA LEU A 675 -2.92 -20.72 -5.79
C LEU A 675 -1.84 -20.56 -6.87
N LEU A 676 -0.59 -20.75 -6.48
CA LEU A 676 0.60 -20.56 -7.29
C LEU A 676 1.30 -21.90 -7.54
N SER A 677 1.81 -22.07 -8.75
CA SER A 677 2.74 -23.16 -9.08
C SER A 677 4.16 -22.78 -8.71
N ALA A 678 4.89 -23.67 -8.03
CA ALA A 678 6.31 -23.49 -7.76
C ALA A 678 7.13 -23.33 -9.06
N ALA A 679 6.71 -23.96 -10.16
CA ALA A 679 7.38 -23.83 -11.45
C ALA A 679 7.22 -22.42 -12.05
N ASP A 680 6.02 -21.83 -11.95
CA ASP A 680 5.76 -20.50 -12.47
C ASP A 680 6.51 -19.43 -11.67
N ILE A 681 6.55 -19.57 -10.33
CA ILE A 681 7.37 -18.74 -9.45
C ILE A 681 8.84 -18.84 -9.83
N ALA A 682 9.38 -20.06 -9.98
CA ALA A 682 10.80 -20.26 -10.32
C ALA A 682 11.16 -19.64 -11.68
N ARG A 683 10.24 -19.68 -12.66
CA ARG A 683 10.43 -19.08 -13.98
C ARG A 683 10.42 -17.56 -13.94
N ALA A 684 9.47 -16.97 -13.21
CA ALA A 684 9.23 -15.52 -13.20
C ALA A 684 10.14 -14.75 -12.23
N TRP A 685 10.45 -15.32 -11.06
CA TRP A 685 11.08 -14.55 -9.97
C TRP A 685 12.52 -14.13 -10.27
N ARG A 686 12.82 -12.87 -9.96
CA ARG A 686 14.15 -12.26 -9.99
C ARG A 686 14.33 -11.41 -8.72
N PRO A 687 15.54 -11.28 -8.14
CA PRO A 687 15.75 -10.52 -6.90
C PRO A 687 15.30 -9.05 -6.95
N ALA A 688 15.36 -8.40 -8.11
CA ALA A 688 14.93 -7.01 -8.27
C ALA A 688 13.40 -6.84 -8.33
N LEU A 689 12.66 -7.92 -8.60
CA LEU A 689 11.21 -7.90 -8.75
C LEU A 689 10.53 -7.77 -7.39
N ARG A 690 9.53 -6.89 -7.27
CA ARG A 690 8.75 -6.74 -6.04
C ARG A 690 7.75 -7.89 -5.87
N HIS A 691 7.24 -8.10 -4.65
CA HIS A 691 6.32 -9.20 -4.37
C HIS A 691 5.00 -9.05 -5.14
N ASP A 692 4.45 -7.83 -5.15
CA ASP A 692 3.24 -7.47 -5.88
C ASP A 692 3.36 -7.68 -7.39
N GLU A 693 4.50 -7.34 -7.97
CA GLU A 693 4.79 -7.56 -9.40
C GLU A 693 4.89 -9.05 -9.73
N LEU A 694 5.55 -9.85 -8.87
CA LEU A 694 5.60 -11.30 -9.08
C LEU A 694 4.19 -11.91 -9.02
N LEU A 695 3.39 -11.55 -8.01
CA LEU A 695 2.02 -12.06 -7.87
C LEU A 695 1.17 -11.71 -9.10
N ALA A 696 1.32 -10.51 -9.65
CA ALA A 696 0.66 -10.11 -10.90
C ALA A 696 1.10 -10.96 -12.11
N LEU A 697 2.35 -11.45 -12.14
CA LEU A 697 2.88 -12.29 -13.22
C LEU A 697 2.52 -13.77 -13.08
N THR A 698 2.39 -14.29 -11.85
CA THR A 698 2.28 -15.74 -11.57
C THR A 698 0.86 -16.24 -11.28
N CYS A 699 -0.15 -15.38 -11.34
CA CYS A 699 -1.56 -15.74 -11.14
C CYS A 699 -2.33 -15.72 -12.48
N PRO A 700 -2.34 -16.79 -13.32
CA PRO A 700 -3.12 -16.80 -14.55
C PRO A 700 -4.57 -17.18 -14.27
N GLY A 701 -5.54 -16.41 -14.79
CA GLY A 701 -6.95 -16.84 -14.89
C GLY A 701 -8.03 -15.97 -14.24
N ALA A 702 -7.70 -14.78 -13.73
CA ALA A 702 -8.68 -13.76 -13.34
C ALA A 702 -8.09 -12.35 -13.55
N ASP A 703 -8.25 -11.83 -14.77
CA ASP A 703 -8.16 -10.42 -15.21
C ASP A 703 -8.13 -9.36 -14.09
N PRO A 704 -7.18 -8.40 -14.16
CA PRO A 704 -5.92 -8.41 -13.45
C PRO A 704 -6.01 -7.53 -12.21
N ALA A 705 -5.80 -8.09 -11.02
CA ALA A 705 -5.26 -7.26 -9.95
C ALA A 705 -3.88 -6.79 -10.45
N ASP A 706 -3.74 -5.49 -10.70
CA ASP A 706 -2.45 -4.90 -11.01
C ASP A 706 -1.51 -5.03 -9.79
N ALA A 707 -0.24 -4.69 -9.97
CA ALA A 707 0.72 -4.71 -8.88
C ALA A 707 0.25 -3.81 -7.70
N ALA A 708 -0.43 -2.69 -7.98
CA ALA A 708 -0.97 -1.83 -6.93
C ALA A 708 -2.02 -2.53 -6.04
N THR A 709 -2.90 -3.33 -6.64
CA THR A 709 -3.90 -4.13 -5.92
C THR A 709 -3.25 -5.18 -5.02
N TYR A 710 -2.25 -5.91 -5.53
CA TYR A 710 -1.51 -6.87 -4.71
C TYR A 710 -0.71 -6.22 -3.59
N ALA A 711 -0.11 -5.05 -3.84
CA ALA A 711 0.57 -4.27 -2.79
C ALA A 711 -0.40 -3.86 -1.67
N ALA A 712 -1.61 -3.42 -2.03
CA ALA A 712 -2.65 -3.09 -1.05
C ALA A 712 -3.10 -4.34 -0.26
N LEU A 713 -3.36 -5.46 -0.93
CA LEU A 713 -3.75 -6.71 -0.26
C LEU A 713 -2.66 -7.23 0.67
N LEU A 714 -1.38 -7.14 0.28
CA LEU A 714 -0.25 -7.52 1.14
C LEU A 714 -0.14 -6.62 2.38
N ALA A 715 -0.38 -5.31 2.24
CA ALA A 715 -0.38 -4.37 3.36
C ALA A 715 -1.56 -4.59 4.34
N LEU A 716 -2.67 -5.15 3.86
CA LEU A 716 -3.87 -5.46 4.65
C LEU A 716 -3.83 -6.83 5.34
N ASP A 717 -2.74 -7.61 5.18
CA ASP A 717 -2.71 -9.04 5.49
C ASP A 717 -3.85 -9.79 4.77
N GLY A 718 -4.29 -9.31 3.61
CA GLY A 718 -5.49 -9.73 2.90
C GLY A 718 -5.31 -10.94 1.98
N VAL A 719 -4.14 -11.58 1.96
CA VAL A 719 -3.83 -12.71 1.07
C VAL A 719 -3.56 -14.01 1.83
N HIS A 720 -3.85 -15.14 1.18
CA HIS A 720 -3.32 -16.45 1.54
C HIS A 720 -2.61 -17.04 0.31
N VAL A 721 -1.28 -17.17 0.40
CA VAL A 721 -0.45 -17.74 -0.66
C VAL A 721 -0.42 -19.27 -0.52
N LEU A 722 -0.88 -19.97 -1.55
CA LEU A 722 -0.94 -21.43 -1.62
C LEU A 722 0.04 -21.88 -2.70
N VAL A 723 1.16 -22.51 -2.33
CA VAL A 723 2.19 -22.95 -3.28
C VAL A 723 2.10 -24.46 -3.48
N ASP A 724 1.81 -24.86 -4.71
CA ASP A 724 1.74 -26.28 -5.11
C ASP A 724 2.97 -26.72 -5.92
N GLY A 725 3.25 -28.02 -5.91
CA GLY A 725 4.26 -28.64 -6.77
C GLY A 725 5.73 -28.30 -6.45
N LEU A 726 6.07 -27.92 -5.21
CA LEU A 726 7.46 -27.63 -4.86
C LEU A 726 8.38 -28.84 -5.03
N ASP A 727 7.87 -30.06 -4.83
CA ASP A 727 8.61 -31.31 -5.07
C ASP A 727 8.73 -31.70 -6.55
N GLU A 728 8.03 -31.02 -7.45
CA GLU A 728 8.00 -31.29 -8.89
C GLU A 728 9.04 -30.48 -9.69
N VAL A 729 9.73 -29.55 -9.03
CA VAL A 729 10.73 -28.68 -9.66
C VAL A 729 12.16 -29.05 -9.28
N SER A 730 13.13 -28.65 -10.13
CA SER A 730 14.55 -28.93 -9.91
C SER A 730 15.08 -28.34 -8.59
N GLU A 731 16.20 -28.85 -8.06
CA GLU A 731 16.82 -28.33 -6.84
C GLU A 731 17.13 -26.82 -6.90
N GLN A 732 17.62 -26.35 -8.06
CA GLN A 732 17.85 -24.92 -8.29
C GLN A 732 16.55 -24.12 -8.25
N ALA A 733 15.48 -24.62 -8.89
CA ALA A 733 14.17 -23.98 -8.87
C ALA A 733 13.56 -23.98 -7.45
N ARG A 734 13.69 -25.08 -6.68
CA ARG A 734 13.26 -25.14 -5.27
C ARG A 734 13.97 -24.11 -4.40
N THR A 735 15.27 -23.94 -4.59
CA THR A 735 16.07 -22.94 -3.88
C THR A 735 15.60 -21.53 -4.22
N THR A 736 15.33 -21.28 -5.50
CA THR A 736 14.78 -20.02 -6.01
C THR A 736 13.42 -19.69 -5.37
N VAL A 737 12.46 -20.62 -5.41
CA VAL A 737 11.14 -20.44 -4.77
C VAL A 737 11.27 -20.21 -3.26
N SER A 738 12.13 -20.98 -2.58
CA SER A 738 12.32 -20.87 -1.14
C SER A 738 12.89 -19.52 -0.71
N ARG A 739 13.84 -18.96 -1.48
CA ARG A 739 14.40 -17.63 -1.21
C ARG A 739 13.36 -16.53 -1.39
N TRP A 740 12.46 -16.67 -2.35
CA TRP A 740 11.33 -15.75 -2.49
C TRP A 740 10.37 -15.84 -1.31
N LEU A 741 10.02 -17.05 -0.87
CA LEU A 741 9.15 -17.27 0.30
C LEU A 741 9.76 -16.68 1.59
N GLU A 742 11.06 -16.88 1.81
CA GLU A 742 11.80 -16.29 2.92
C GLU A 742 11.69 -14.75 2.92
N ARG A 743 11.94 -14.12 1.76
CA ARG A 743 11.81 -12.67 1.61
C ARG A 743 10.37 -12.19 1.81
N LEU A 744 9.39 -12.90 1.26
CA LEU A 744 7.97 -12.56 1.41
C LEU A 744 7.58 -12.54 2.90
N ARG A 745 8.04 -13.51 3.68
CA ARG A 745 7.77 -13.59 5.12
C ARG A 745 8.55 -12.56 5.93
N ALA A 746 9.73 -12.16 5.48
CA ALA A 746 10.48 -11.08 6.11
C ALA A 746 9.79 -9.73 5.90
N ASP A 747 9.32 -9.46 4.68
CA ASP A 747 8.68 -8.19 4.31
C ASP A 747 7.21 -8.14 4.79
N HIS A 748 6.53 -9.29 4.88
CA HIS A 748 5.13 -9.42 5.33
C HIS A 748 4.96 -10.54 6.38
N PRO A 749 5.35 -10.31 7.65
CA PRO A 749 5.37 -11.34 8.67
C PRO A 749 4.01 -11.95 9.02
N ALA A 750 2.90 -11.25 8.75
CA ALA A 750 1.53 -11.69 9.00
C ALA A 750 0.85 -12.36 7.78
N VAL A 751 1.56 -12.49 6.64
CA VAL A 751 1.06 -13.19 5.46
C VAL A 751 0.78 -14.66 5.76
N ARG A 752 -0.30 -15.19 5.20
CA ARG A 752 -0.62 -16.62 5.31
C ARG A 752 0.00 -17.42 4.17
N LEU A 753 0.57 -18.57 4.49
CA LEU A 753 1.33 -19.40 3.55
C LEU A 753 1.07 -20.90 3.76
N SER A 754 0.64 -21.58 2.70
CA SER A 754 0.57 -23.05 2.68
C SER A 754 1.41 -23.59 1.53
N VAL A 755 2.35 -24.49 1.82
CA VAL A 755 3.25 -25.09 0.80
C VAL A 755 3.07 -26.59 0.75
N CYS A 756 2.90 -27.16 -0.44
CA CYS A 756 2.88 -28.62 -0.63
C CYS A 756 4.29 -29.20 -0.79
N HIS A 757 4.53 -30.35 -0.16
CA HIS A 757 5.74 -31.14 -0.39
C HIS A 757 5.48 -32.66 -0.28
N ARG A 758 6.30 -33.48 -0.94
CA ARG A 758 6.28 -34.94 -0.74
C ARG A 758 6.98 -35.37 0.54
N THR A 759 6.41 -36.38 1.22
CA THR A 759 6.99 -37.00 2.43
C THR A 759 8.38 -37.58 2.18
N SER A 760 8.56 -38.28 1.05
CA SER A 760 9.83 -38.93 0.70
C SER A 760 10.96 -37.94 0.44
N ALA A 761 10.65 -36.76 -0.09
CA ALA A 761 11.62 -35.72 -0.43
C ALA A 761 11.78 -34.66 0.67
N TYR A 762 10.98 -34.71 1.73
CA TYR A 762 10.93 -33.65 2.75
C TYR A 762 12.26 -33.48 3.49
N HIS A 763 13.01 -34.55 3.71
CA HIS A 763 14.34 -34.51 4.35
C HIS A 763 15.39 -33.72 3.56
N ALA A 764 15.16 -33.48 2.26
CA ALA A 764 16.01 -32.69 1.37
C ALA A 764 15.38 -31.32 1.04
N ALA A 765 14.31 -30.93 1.76
CA ALA A 765 13.70 -29.62 1.58
C ALA A 765 14.65 -28.51 2.08
N PRO A 766 14.60 -27.30 1.48
CA PRO A 766 15.38 -26.17 1.95
C PRO A 766 15.07 -25.81 3.41
N ALA A 767 16.06 -25.25 4.12
CA ALA A 767 15.97 -24.97 5.56
C ALA A 767 14.74 -24.14 5.96
N GLU A 768 14.30 -23.21 5.11
CA GLU A 768 13.11 -22.40 5.36
C GLU A 768 11.83 -23.23 5.42
N ILE A 769 11.68 -24.19 4.49
CA ILE A 769 10.54 -25.13 4.46
C ILE A 769 10.59 -26.09 5.66
N LEU A 770 11.79 -26.43 6.15
CA LEU A 770 11.97 -27.27 7.34
C LEU A 770 11.64 -26.56 8.65
N ARG A 771 11.61 -25.22 8.68
CA ARG A 771 11.26 -24.42 9.88
C ARG A 771 9.75 -24.20 10.04
N LEU A 772 8.98 -24.46 9.00
CA LEU A 772 7.53 -24.30 9.02
C LEU A 772 6.86 -25.47 9.76
N PRO A 773 5.77 -25.20 10.51
CA PRO A 773 4.88 -26.24 11.02
C PRO A 773 4.50 -27.26 9.94
N THR A 774 4.72 -28.54 10.21
CA THR A 774 4.40 -29.62 9.26
C THR A 774 3.00 -30.17 9.53
N VAL A 775 2.16 -30.23 8.49
CA VAL A 775 0.86 -30.91 8.50
C VAL A 775 0.97 -32.16 7.63
N VAL A 776 0.86 -33.34 8.23
CA VAL A 776 1.03 -34.64 7.54
C VAL A 776 -0.33 -35.21 7.20
N LEU A 777 -0.62 -35.43 5.91
CA LEU A 777 -1.85 -36.08 5.45
C LEU A 777 -1.87 -37.56 5.83
N HIS A 778 -3.01 -38.02 6.33
CA HIS A 778 -3.25 -39.42 6.65
C HIS A 778 -3.87 -40.17 5.46
N PRO A 779 -3.69 -41.50 5.39
CA PRO A 779 -4.46 -42.33 4.47
C PRO A 779 -5.97 -42.19 4.68
N VAL A 780 -6.76 -42.40 3.63
CA VAL A 780 -8.23 -42.39 3.71
C VAL A 780 -8.70 -43.48 4.66
N THR A 781 -9.55 -43.11 5.62
CA THR A 781 -10.15 -44.04 6.57
C THR A 781 -11.33 -44.79 5.95
N ARG A 782 -11.73 -45.91 6.58
CA ARG A 782 -12.92 -46.68 6.17
C ARG A 782 -14.17 -45.81 6.12
N GLU A 783 -14.33 -44.93 7.10
CA GLU A 783 -15.47 -44.00 7.22
C GLU A 783 -15.48 -42.98 6.07
N GLN A 784 -14.34 -42.35 5.79
CA GLN A 784 -14.20 -41.40 4.69
C GLN A 784 -14.47 -42.05 3.33
N ALA A 785 -13.95 -43.27 3.12
CA ALA A 785 -14.18 -44.01 1.89
C ALA A 785 -15.65 -44.42 1.72
N ARG A 786 -16.31 -44.91 2.79
CA ARG A 786 -17.76 -45.20 2.81
C ARG A 786 -18.59 -43.99 2.41
N SER A 787 -18.29 -42.83 3.02
CA SER A 787 -19.00 -41.58 2.72
C SER A 787 -18.83 -41.11 1.27
N TYR A 788 -17.74 -41.50 0.61
CA TYR A 788 -17.41 -41.06 -0.75
C TYR A 788 -17.99 -42.00 -1.84
N THR A 789 -18.07 -43.31 -1.60
CA THR A 789 -18.34 -44.34 -2.63
C THR A 789 -19.80 -44.54 -3.05
N GLY A 790 -20.79 -44.05 -2.31
CA GLY A 790 -22.21 -44.09 -2.72
C GLY A 790 -22.76 -45.43 -3.26
N GLY A 791 -22.87 -46.47 -2.42
CA GLY A 791 -23.72 -47.65 -2.69
C GLY A 791 -23.03 -48.89 -3.29
N ARG A 792 -22.56 -48.87 -4.54
CA ARG A 792 -22.08 -50.11 -5.23
C ARG A 792 -20.68 -50.56 -4.81
N LEU A 793 -19.71 -49.64 -4.76
CA LEU A 793 -18.40 -49.91 -4.15
C LEU A 793 -18.48 -50.06 -2.63
N ALA A 794 -19.53 -49.53 -2.00
CA ALA A 794 -19.71 -49.68 -0.57
C ALA A 794 -19.93 -51.15 -0.18
N GLY A 795 -20.70 -51.90 -0.97
CA GLY A 795 -20.85 -53.35 -0.79
C GLY A 795 -19.54 -54.11 -1.01
N LEU A 796 -18.85 -53.87 -2.13
CA LEU A 796 -17.56 -54.53 -2.43
C LEU A 796 -16.45 -54.24 -1.41
N LEU A 797 -16.35 -53.01 -0.89
CA LEU A 797 -15.29 -52.63 0.05
C LEU A 797 -15.64 -52.89 1.51
N PHE A 798 -16.94 -52.97 1.86
CA PHE A 798 -17.39 -52.89 3.24
C PHE A 798 -18.50 -53.85 3.67
N ASP A 799 -19.06 -54.70 2.79
CA ASP A 799 -19.90 -55.83 3.20
C ASP A 799 -19.00 -56.89 3.85
N ASP A 800 -18.99 -56.85 5.19
CA ASP A 800 -18.57 -57.91 6.11
C ASP A 800 -19.33 -57.60 7.41
N GLU A 801 -20.62 -57.96 7.46
CA GLU A 801 -21.24 -58.34 8.74
C GLU A 801 -20.75 -59.76 9.04
N GLY A 802 -19.55 -59.85 9.58
CA GLY A 802 -18.92 -61.10 9.99
C GLY A 802 -17.65 -60.82 10.78
N ASP A 803 -17.74 -61.05 12.08
CA ASP A 803 -16.64 -60.98 13.04
C ASP A 803 -15.42 -61.83 12.60
N ALA A 804 -14.28 -61.40 13.12
CA ALA A 804 -12.96 -62.03 13.20
C ALA A 804 -12.79 -63.52 12.81
N ASP A 805 -11.62 -63.80 12.24
CA ASP A 805 -10.92 -65.08 12.26
C ASP A 805 -11.70 -66.29 11.69
N THR A 806 -11.84 -66.37 10.37
CA THR A 806 -11.69 -67.67 9.69
C THR A 806 -11.20 -67.47 8.26
N ASP A 807 -10.26 -68.34 7.90
CA ASP A 807 -9.58 -68.44 6.62
C ASP A 807 -10.60 -68.71 5.49
N GLY A 808 -10.59 -67.88 4.44
CA GLY A 808 -11.26 -68.14 3.17
C GLY A 808 -12.75 -67.81 3.06
N GLY A 809 -13.12 -66.52 2.97
CA GLY A 809 -14.49 -66.11 2.62
C GLY A 809 -14.62 -64.66 2.15
N ALA A 810 -15.01 -64.48 0.89
CA ALA A 810 -15.76 -63.38 0.23
C ALA A 810 -15.65 -61.89 0.67
N GLY A 811 -14.63 -61.43 1.39
CA GLY A 811 -14.34 -59.99 1.55
C GLY A 811 -13.41 -59.45 0.45
N ALA A 812 -13.47 -58.14 0.13
CA ALA A 812 -12.51 -57.52 -0.80
C ALA A 812 -11.06 -57.90 -0.47
N PRO A 813 -10.24 -58.33 -1.46
CA PRO A 813 -8.85 -58.71 -1.24
C PRO A 813 -8.13 -57.63 -0.45
N ALA A 814 -7.36 -57.99 0.58
CA ALA A 814 -6.63 -57.03 1.42
C ALA A 814 -5.74 -56.05 0.61
N GLY A 815 -5.36 -56.42 -0.62
CA GLY A 815 -4.71 -55.55 -1.61
C GLY A 815 -5.57 -54.38 -2.07
N LEU A 816 -6.83 -54.60 -2.44
CA LEU A 816 -7.77 -53.55 -2.88
C LEU A 816 -8.03 -52.54 -1.76
N ARG A 817 -8.29 -53.02 -0.53
CA ARG A 817 -8.47 -52.16 0.66
C ARG A 817 -7.27 -51.25 0.92
N ARG A 818 -6.04 -51.74 0.69
CA ARG A 818 -4.80 -50.96 0.83
C ARG A 818 -4.66 -49.87 -0.24
N LEU A 819 -5.11 -50.13 -1.47
CA LEU A 819 -5.11 -49.15 -2.55
C LEU A 819 -6.07 -47.99 -2.23
N MET A 820 -7.27 -48.30 -1.71
CA MET A 820 -8.28 -47.30 -1.38
C MET A 820 -7.89 -46.34 -0.24
N GLY A 821 -6.81 -46.63 0.50
CA GLY A 821 -6.22 -45.69 1.45
C GLY A 821 -5.55 -44.46 0.79
N THR A 822 -5.39 -44.45 -0.54
CA THR A 822 -4.88 -43.29 -1.30
C THR A 822 -6.05 -42.62 -2.02
N PRO A 823 -6.31 -41.30 -1.81
CA PRO A 823 -7.45 -40.59 -2.39
C PRO A 823 -7.58 -40.73 -3.91
N LEU A 824 -6.48 -40.60 -4.66
CA LEU A 824 -6.50 -40.76 -6.11
C LEU A 824 -7.01 -42.15 -6.52
N PHE A 825 -6.55 -43.20 -5.85
CA PHE A 825 -6.90 -44.57 -6.20
C PHE A 825 -8.36 -44.87 -5.86
N LEU A 826 -8.86 -44.30 -4.76
CA LEU A 826 -10.28 -44.37 -4.41
C LEU A 826 -11.15 -43.66 -5.46
N TRP A 827 -10.76 -42.47 -5.91
CA TRP A 827 -11.45 -41.78 -7.00
C TRP A 827 -11.47 -42.61 -8.28
N MET A 828 -10.31 -43.13 -8.71
CA MET A 828 -10.23 -43.99 -9.90
C MET A 828 -11.15 -45.21 -9.80
N ALA A 829 -11.19 -45.85 -8.62
CA ALA A 829 -12.04 -47.00 -8.40
C ALA A 829 -13.54 -46.66 -8.48
N VAL A 830 -13.95 -45.52 -7.92
CA VAL A 830 -15.34 -45.04 -7.97
C VAL A 830 -15.78 -44.70 -9.38
N GLU A 831 -14.95 -44.00 -10.15
CA GLU A 831 -15.28 -43.60 -11.51
C GLU A 831 -15.35 -44.81 -12.47
N ALA A 832 -14.36 -45.72 -12.42
CA ALA A 832 -14.30 -46.87 -13.31
C ALA A 832 -15.00 -48.13 -12.75
N GLN A 833 -15.93 -47.96 -11.81
CA GLN A 833 -16.51 -49.07 -11.01
C GLN A 833 -17.11 -50.21 -11.84
N THR A 834 -17.62 -49.92 -13.03
CA THR A 834 -18.23 -50.90 -13.96
C THR A 834 -17.19 -51.72 -14.72
N SER A 835 -15.97 -51.19 -14.89
CA SER A 835 -14.88 -51.81 -15.67
C SER A 835 -13.84 -52.51 -14.79
N LEU A 836 -14.09 -52.62 -13.48
CA LEU A 836 -13.17 -53.19 -12.47
C LEU A 836 -13.56 -54.62 -12.02
N ASP A 837 -14.16 -55.43 -12.90
CA ASP A 837 -14.41 -56.85 -12.66
C ASP A 837 -13.47 -57.73 -13.50
N PRO A 838 -12.52 -58.48 -12.91
CA PRO A 838 -12.26 -58.65 -11.47
C PRO A 838 -11.53 -57.44 -10.82
N PRO A 839 -11.61 -57.26 -9.49
CA PRO A 839 -11.03 -56.11 -8.80
C PRO A 839 -9.50 -56.07 -8.85
N PRO A 840 -8.89 -54.87 -8.99
CA PRO A 840 -7.45 -54.71 -9.11
C PRO A 840 -6.73 -55.04 -7.79
N ARG A 841 -5.59 -55.71 -7.91
CA ARG A 841 -4.75 -56.20 -6.80
C ARG A 841 -3.48 -55.36 -6.61
N SER A 842 -3.08 -54.61 -7.62
CA SER A 842 -1.94 -53.69 -7.60
C SER A 842 -2.31 -52.29 -8.09
N VAL A 843 -1.42 -51.33 -7.84
CA VAL A 843 -1.55 -49.98 -8.42
C VAL A 843 -1.51 -50.05 -9.95
N GLY A 844 -0.63 -50.89 -10.52
CA GLY A 844 -0.50 -51.03 -11.97
C GLY A 844 -1.77 -51.54 -12.65
N GLU A 845 -2.45 -52.54 -12.05
CA GLU A 845 -3.74 -53.05 -12.56
C GLU A 845 -4.84 -51.98 -12.51
N LEU A 846 -4.90 -51.19 -11.43
CA LEU A 846 -5.86 -50.10 -11.31
C LEU A 846 -5.64 -49.01 -12.38
N PHE A 847 -4.39 -48.61 -12.64
CA PHE A 847 -4.07 -47.67 -13.71
C PHE A 847 -4.38 -48.25 -15.09
N ALA A 848 -4.10 -49.54 -15.32
CA ALA A 848 -4.43 -50.19 -16.58
C ALA A 848 -5.93 -50.19 -16.87
N ALA A 849 -6.74 -50.61 -15.90
CA ALA A 849 -8.20 -50.63 -16.05
C ALA A 849 -8.77 -49.21 -16.20
N PHE A 850 -8.33 -48.27 -15.37
CA PHE A 850 -8.78 -46.87 -15.42
C PHE A 850 -8.38 -46.18 -16.73
N THR A 851 -7.16 -46.37 -17.22
CA THR A 851 -6.72 -45.79 -18.50
C THR A 851 -7.54 -46.31 -19.67
N THR A 852 -7.88 -47.60 -19.69
CA THR A 852 -8.80 -48.17 -20.68
C THR A 852 -10.14 -47.44 -20.60
N TRP A 853 -10.83 -47.53 -19.45
CA TRP A 853 -12.13 -46.88 -19.24
C TRP A 853 -12.13 -45.39 -19.62
N TYR A 854 -11.13 -44.62 -19.17
CA TYR A 854 -11.10 -43.18 -19.40
C TYR A 854 -10.95 -42.82 -20.89
N LEU A 855 -10.15 -43.57 -21.64
CA LEU A 855 -9.88 -43.29 -23.06
C LEU A 855 -10.92 -43.91 -24.01
N THR A 856 -11.77 -44.82 -23.54
CA THR A 856 -12.74 -45.56 -24.37
C THR A 856 -14.20 -45.47 -23.92
N GLU A 857 -14.51 -45.04 -22.71
CA GLU A 857 -15.88 -45.10 -22.15
C GLU A 857 -16.35 -43.76 -21.54
N ARG A 858 -15.48 -43.00 -20.84
CA ARG A 858 -15.84 -41.78 -20.08
C ARG A 858 -16.65 -40.72 -20.84
N HIS A 859 -16.40 -40.55 -22.14
CA HIS A 859 -17.03 -39.51 -22.98
C HIS A 859 -18.11 -40.08 -23.92
N HIS A 860 -18.52 -41.34 -23.73
CA HIS A 860 -19.55 -42.00 -24.54
C HIS A 860 -20.95 -41.99 -23.89
N GLU A 861 -21.07 -41.60 -22.63
CA GLU A 861 -22.34 -41.71 -21.88
C GLU A 861 -23.21 -40.43 -21.88
N ASP A 862 -22.68 -39.26 -22.28
CA ASP A 862 -23.38 -37.96 -22.09
C ASP A 862 -24.02 -37.32 -23.35
N ASP A 863 -23.84 -37.85 -24.56
CA ASP A 863 -24.43 -37.28 -25.79
C ASP A 863 -25.18 -38.33 -26.62
N ASP A 864 -26.50 -38.42 -26.42
CA ASP A 864 -27.41 -39.29 -27.18
C ASP A 864 -27.63 -38.85 -28.65
N THR A 865 -26.84 -37.88 -29.13
CA THR A 865 -26.87 -37.38 -30.51
C THR A 865 -25.50 -36.88 -30.99
N ALA A 866 -24.61 -37.76 -31.47
CA ALA A 866 -23.75 -37.54 -32.65
C ALA A 866 -22.65 -38.62 -32.80
N ASP A 867 -22.38 -38.98 -34.06
CA ASP A 867 -21.24 -39.74 -34.58
C ASP A 867 -19.94 -39.72 -33.74
N ASN A 868 -19.34 -40.91 -33.59
CA ASN A 868 -17.93 -41.19 -33.25
C ASN A 868 -17.01 -39.94 -33.09
N ARG A 869 -17.07 -39.27 -31.93
CA ARG A 869 -16.22 -38.10 -31.61
C ARG A 869 -14.74 -38.47 -31.45
N PHE A 870 -14.45 -39.77 -31.31
CA PHE A 870 -13.13 -40.35 -31.10
C PHE A 870 -12.84 -41.38 -32.20
N ARG A 871 -11.97 -41.03 -33.16
CA ARG A 871 -11.60 -41.86 -34.32
C ARG A 871 -10.57 -42.92 -33.95
N TYR A 872 -9.72 -42.64 -32.96
CA TYR A 872 -8.56 -43.45 -32.61
C TYR A 872 -8.83 -44.37 -31.41
N GLY A 873 -8.48 -45.65 -31.56
CA GLY A 873 -8.66 -46.64 -30.50
C GLY A 873 -7.60 -46.53 -29.40
N LEU A 874 -7.72 -47.36 -28.35
CA LEU A 874 -6.72 -47.40 -27.28
C LEU A 874 -5.31 -47.75 -27.82
N ALA A 875 -5.22 -48.70 -28.76
CA ALA A 875 -3.96 -49.11 -29.37
C ALA A 875 -3.24 -47.97 -30.11
N ASP A 876 -4.00 -47.00 -30.64
CA ASP A 876 -3.49 -45.82 -31.34
C ASP A 876 -2.92 -44.78 -30.37
N LYS A 877 -3.60 -44.57 -29.24
CA LYS A 877 -3.29 -43.52 -28.25
C LYS A 877 -2.11 -43.91 -27.36
N LEU A 878 -1.97 -45.19 -27.01
CA LEU A 878 -0.97 -45.67 -26.05
C LEU A 878 0.49 -45.36 -26.46
N PRO A 879 0.97 -45.60 -27.70
CA PRO A 879 2.34 -45.26 -28.09
C PRO A 879 2.70 -43.77 -27.92
N LEU A 880 1.77 -42.86 -28.23
CA LEU A 880 2.00 -41.43 -28.03
C LEU A 880 2.08 -41.06 -26.56
N LEU A 881 1.14 -41.55 -25.74
CA LEU A 881 1.14 -41.31 -24.29
C LEU A 881 2.41 -41.87 -23.64
N GLU A 882 2.89 -43.03 -24.08
CA GLU A 882 4.15 -43.61 -23.63
C GLU A 882 5.36 -42.74 -24.01
N ALA A 883 5.41 -42.20 -25.23
CA ALA A 883 6.47 -41.28 -25.66
C ALA A 883 6.45 -39.95 -24.87
N VAL A 884 5.26 -39.40 -24.60
CA VAL A 884 5.08 -38.20 -23.76
C VAL A 884 5.57 -38.48 -22.34
N GLY A 885 5.12 -39.60 -21.74
CA GLY A 885 5.47 -40.00 -20.38
C GLY A 885 6.97 -40.27 -20.20
N GLU A 886 7.57 -40.96 -21.16
CA GLU A 886 9.02 -41.20 -21.21
C GLU A 886 9.79 -39.88 -21.29
N HIS A 887 9.45 -39.00 -22.23
CA HIS A 887 10.17 -37.74 -22.41
C HIS A 887 10.08 -36.83 -21.18
N LEU A 888 8.89 -36.66 -20.59
CA LEU A 888 8.71 -35.85 -19.39
C LEU A 888 9.50 -36.41 -18.19
N THR A 889 9.65 -37.74 -18.10
CA THR A 889 10.44 -38.39 -17.06
C THR A 889 11.94 -38.24 -17.30
N GLU A 890 12.40 -38.48 -18.54
CA GLU A 890 13.81 -38.33 -18.96
C GLU A 890 14.34 -36.90 -18.76
N SER A 891 13.49 -35.91 -18.99
CA SER A 891 13.83 -34.49 -18.87
C SER A 891 13.78 -33.97 -17.43
N GLY A 892 13.85 -34.85 -16.42
CA GLY A 892 13.89 -34.45 -15.00
C GLY A 892 12.51 -34.34 -14.35
N ASN A 893 11.56 -35.20 -14.72
CA ASN A 893 10.19 -35.19 -14.20
C ASN A 893 9.45 -33.85 -14.45
N LEU A 894 9.58 -33.29 -15.65
CA LEU A 894 8.84 -32.09 -16.05
C LEU A 894 7.33 -32.34 -15.97
N ALA A 895 6.58 -31.32 -15.55
CA ALA A 895 5.12 -31.37 -15.55
C ALA A 895 4.53 -31.27 -16.97
N ARG A 896 5.14 -30.45 -17.83
CA ARG A 896 4.73 -30.20 -19.22
C ARG A 896 5.93 -30.04 -20.14
N VAL A 897 5.74 -30.28 -21.43
CA VAL A 897 6.75 -30.10 -22.49
C VAL A 897 6.16 -29.33 -23.66
N PRO A 898 6.87 -28.33 -24.24
CA PRO A 898 6.43 -27.66 -25.45
C PRO A 898 6.25 -28.64 -26.61
N LEU A 899 5.15 -28.51 -27.35
CA LEU A 899 4.88 -29.34 -28.52
C LEU A 899 5.92 -29.16 -29.62
N SER A 900 6.57 -28.00 -29.69
CA SER A 900 7.70 -27.75 -30.60
C SER A 900 8.93 -28.62 -30.30
N VAL A 901 9.11 -29.04 -29.04
CA VAL A 901 10.20 -29.94 -28.62
C VAL A 901 9.78 -31.40 -28.76
N LEU A 902 8.53 -31.71 -28.41
CA LEU A 902 8.02 -33.08 -28.39
C LEU A 902 7.62 -33.60 -29.79
N GLY A 903 7.15 -32.72 -30.68
CA GLY A 903 6.58 -33.04 -32.00
C GLY A 903 7.43 -33.98 -32.86
N PRO A 904 8.75 -33.71 -33.06
CA PRO A 904 9.61 -34.60 -33.86
C PRO A 904 9.65 -36.04 -33.34
N ARG A 905 9.65 -36.23 -32.01
CA ARG A 905 9.66 -37.56 -31.39
C ARG A 905 8.30 -38.26 -31.54
N LEU A 906 7.19 -37.53 -31.54
CA LEU A 906 5.86 -38.11 -31.76
C LEU A 906 5.66 -38.50 -33.23
N GLU A 907 6.24 -37.74 -34.16
CA GLU A 907 6.23 -38.04 -35.59
C GLU A 907 6.97 -39.34 -35.92
N GLU A 908 8.10 -39.61 -35.24
CA GLU A 908 8.80 -40.90 -35.32
C GLU A 908 7.96 -42.09 -34.81
N VAL A 909 7.08 -41.85 -33.83
CA VAL A 909 6.17 -42.88 -33.29
C VAL A 909 5.02 -43.14 -34.25
N ARG A 910 4.43 -42.08 -34.81
CA ARG A 910 3.39 -42.18 -35.84
C ARG A 910 3.25 -40.88 -36.65
N PRO A 911 2.99 -40.96 -37.96
CA PRO A 911 2.92 -39.79 -38.84
C PRO A 911 1.70 -38.89 -38.59
N ASP A 912 0.58 -39.45 -38.12
CA ASP A 912 -0.69 -38.76 -37.81
C ASP A 912 -0.79 -38.36 -36.31
N TRP A 913 0.35 -38.20 -35.63
CA TRP A 913 0.39 -37.99 -34.18
C TRP A 913 -0.45 -36.81 -33.68
N ARG A 914 -0.55 -35.73 -34.48
CA ARG A 914 -1.25 -34.52 -34.07
C ARG A 914 -2.75 -34.76 -33.91
N GLU A 915 -3.37 -35.47 -34.85
CA GLU A 915 -4.80 -35.79 -34.79
C GLU A 915 -5.12 -36.66 -33.57
N VAL A 916 -4.27 -37.65 -33.27
CA VAL A 916 -4.45 -38.54 -32.11
C VAL A 916 -4.19 -37.80 -30.80
N LEU A 917 -3.21 -36.90 -30.77
CA LEU A 917 -2.91 -36.10 -29.58
C LEU A 917 -4.03 -35.11 -29.27
N ASP A 918 -4.57 -34.44 -30.29
CA ASP A 918 -5.72 -33.54 -30.15
C ASP A 918 -6.94 -34.30 -29.61
N GLU A 919 -7.13 -35.55 -30.04
CA GLU A 919 -8.17 -36.44 -29.51
C GLU A 919 -7.95 -36.79 -28.02
N VAL A 920 -6.70 -37.07 -27.62
CA VAL A 920 -6.34 -37.34 -26.22
C VAL A 920 -6.50 -36.07 -25.36
N ILE A 921 -6.19 -34.89 -25.89
CA ILE A 921 -6.40 -33.61 -25.20
C ILE A 921 -7.90 -33.33 -25.05
N ALA A 922 -8.68 -33.58 -26.10
CA ALA A 922 -10.14 -33.45 -26.05
C ALA A 922 -10.79 -34.42 -25.04
N SER A 923 -10.18 -35.58 -24.81
CA SER A 923 -10.60 -36.50 -23.75
C SER A 923 -10.21 -36.03 -22.33
N GLU A 924 -9.47 -34.91 -22.20
CA GLU A 924 -8.93 -34.37 -20.94
C GLU A 924 -7.88 -35.26 -20.26
N PHE A 925 -7.34 -36.27 -20.96
CA PHE A 925 -6.27 -37.11 -20.42
C PHE A 925 -4.92 -36.39 -20.43
N LEU A 926 -4.72 -35.51 -21.40
CA LEU A 926 -3.62 -34.54 -21.45
C LEU A 926 -4.19 -33.12 -21.43
N THR A 927 -3.46 -32.21 -20.79
CA THR A 927 -3.78 -30.77 -20.83
C THR A 927 -2.79 -30.05 -21.73
N GLU A 928 -3.27 -29.22 -22.65
CA GLU A 928 -2.46 -28.29 -23.42
C GLU A 928 -2.62 -26.86 -22.87
N GLU A 929 -1.50 -26.24 -22.47
CA GLU A 929 -1.45 -24.86 -22.02
C GLU A 929 -0.27 -24.14 -22.67
N HIS A 930 -0.52 -22.99 -23.31
CA HIS A 930 0.51 -22.18 -23.98
C HIS A 930 1.38 -23.00 -24.96
N GLY A 931 0.78 -23.95 -25.70
CA GLY A 931 1.47 -24.83 -26.65
C GLY A 931 2.35 -25.90 -25.98
N SER A 932 2.21 -26.13 -24.67
CA SER A 932 2.88 -27.21 -23.94
C SER A 932 1.88 -28.24 -23.45
N VAL A 933 2.24 -29.52 -23.54
CA VAL A 933 1.38 -30.64 -23.17
C VAL A 933 1.90 -31.35 -21.92
N GLY A 934 1.00 -31.83 -21.07
CA GLY A 934 1.34 -32.67 -19.92
C GLY A 934 0.15 -33.48 -19.40
N PHE A 935 0.43 -34.45 -18.54
CA PHE A 935 -0.58 -35.29 -17.90
C PHE A 935 -1.34 -34.51 -16.83
N PHE A 936 -2.64 -34.78 -16.68
CA PHE A 936 -3.44 -34.15 -15.62
C PHE A 936 -3.00 -34.54 -14.20
N HIS A 937 -2.29 -35.66 -14.03
CA HIS A 937 -1.70 -36.07 -12.76
C HIS A 937 -0.37 -36.83 -12.95
N GLU A 938 0.61 -36.57 -12.07
CA GLU A 938 1.98 -37.09 -12.14
C GLU A 938 2.08 -38.62 -12.21
N LEU A 939 1.17 -39.33 -11.55
CA LEU A 939 1.18 -40.79 -11.53
C LEU A 939 0.77 -41.39 -12.89
N PHE A 940 0.03 -40.68 -13.74
CA PHE A 940 -0.21 -41.11 -15.11
C PHE A 940 1.05 -40.97 -15.95
N ARG A 941 1.81 -39.87 -15.80
CA ARG A 941 3.15 -39.77 -16.41
C ARG A 941 4.02 -40.96 -16.02
N SER A 942 4.09 -41.28 -14.72
CA SER A 942 4.88 -42.42 -14.25
C SER A 942 4.36 -43.77 -14.76
N TYR A 943 3.04 -43.95 -14.89
CA TYR A 943 2.44 -45.16 -15.48
C TYR A 943 2.81 -45.31 -16.96
N PHE A 944 2.70 -44.25 -17.77
CA PHE A 944 3.08 -44.31 -19.18
C PHE A 944 4.59 -44.45 -19.38
N ALA A 945 5.41 -43.81 -18.54
CA ALA A 945 6.84 -44.03 -18.50
C ALA A 945 7.18 -45.49 -18.12
N ALA A 946 6.43 -46.12 -17.22
CA ALA A 946 6.59 -47.52 -16.86
C ALA A 946 6.25 -48.46 -18.02
N ARG A 947 5.20 -48.16 -18.79
CA ARG A 947 4.86 -48.90 -20.01
C ARG A 947 5.93 -48.73 -21.09
N ALA A 948 6.46 -47.52 -21.27
CA ALA A 948 7.58 -47.27 -22.17
C ALA A 948 8.83 -48.07 -21.76
N LEU A 949 9.14 -48.13 -20.46
CA LEU A 949 10.20 -49.00 -19.94
C LEU A 949 9.95 -50.47 -20.26
N ALA A 950 8.74 -50.99 -20.00
CA ALA A 950 8.37 -52.37 -20.30
C ALA A 950 8.55 -52.68 -21.79
N ARG A 951 8.12 -51.76 -22.66
CA ARG A 951 8.26 -51.89 -24.12
C ARG A 951 9.73 -51.88 -24.56
N SER A 952 10.53 -50.97 -24.01
CA SER A 952 11.97 -50.90 -24.31
C SER A 952 12.75 -52.14 -23.86
N ALA A 953 12.27 -52.83 -22.81
CA ALA A 953 12.89 -54.07 -22.33
C ALA A 953 12.85 -55.21 -23.39
N ALA A 954 11.86 -55.17 -24.30
CA ALA A 954 11.74 -56.15 -25.37
C ALA A 954 12.83 -55.99 -26.45
N THR A 955 13.37 -54.78 -26.62
CA THR A 955 14.43 -54.47 -27.60
C THR A 955 15.81 -54.34 -26.96
N ASP A 956 15.90 -53.86 -25.73
CA ASP A 956 17.12 -53.70 -24.92
C ASP A 956 16.86 -54.17 -23.48
N PRO A 957 17.10 -55.45 -23.17
CA PRO A 957 16.81 -56.02 -21.84
C PRO A 957 17.53 -55.35 -20.67
N ASP A 958 18.66 -54.68 -20.91
CA ASP A 958 19.45 -53.98 -19.87
C ASP A 958 19.12 -52.48 -19.76
N GLY A 959 18.41 -51.93 -20.75
CA GLY A 959 18.00 -50.52 -20.81
C GLY A 959 17.21 -50.06 -19.57
N PRO A 960 16.15 -50.78 -19.15
CA PRO A 960 15.42 -50.46 -17.93
C PRO A 960 16.30 -50.51 -16.68
N LEU A 961 17.22 -51.46 -16.56
CA LEU A 961 18.11 -51.60 -15.40
C LEU A 961 19.03 -50.39 -15.22
N ARG A 962 19.46 -49.76 -16.32
CA ARG A 962 20.24 -48.51 -16.29
C ARG A 962 19.43 -47.29 -15.85
N ARG A 963 18.11 -47.29 -16.10
CA ARG A 963 17.22 -46.16 -15.83
C ARG A 963 16.63 -46.20 -14.42
N ILE A 964 16.26 -47.37 -13.89
CA ILE A 964 15.56 -47.54 -12.60
C ILE A 964 16.33 -47.03 -11.36
N LEU A 965 17.66 -46.88 -11.47
CA LEU A 965 18.51 -46.38 -10.39
C LEU A 965 18.55 -44.85 -10.34
N ARG A 966 18.15 -44.19 -11.43
CA ARG A 966 18.03 -42.74 -11.48
C ARG A 966 16.76 -42.31 -10.73
N PHE A 967 16.85 -41.22 -9.98
CA PHE A 967 15.77 -40.76 -9.11
C PHE A 967 14.46 -40.51 -9.89
N GLU A 968 14.58 -39.99 -11.11
CA GLU A 968 13.45 -39.61 -11.96
C GLU A 968 12.53 -40.80 -12.27
N TRP A 969 13.11 -42.00 -12.36
CA TRP A 969 12.45 -43.22 -12.81
C TRP A 969 11.88 -44.08 -11.68
N GLN A 970 12.07 -43.72 -10.41
CA GLN A 970 11.68 -44.58 -9.29
C GLN A 970 10.16 -44.83 -9.24
N GLU A 971 9.33 -43.81 -9.48
CA GLU A 971 7.87 -43.98 -9.53
C GLU A 971 7.44 -44.81 -10.75
N ALA A 972 8.11 -44.67 -11.90
CA ALA A 972 7.86 -45.52 -13.06
C ALA A 972 8.25 -46.97 -12.78
N ALA A 973 9.36 -47.21 -12.08
CA ALA A 973 9.77 -48.54 -11.64
C ALA A 973 8.73 -49.17 -10.69
N ARG A 974 8.14 -48.38 -9.77
CA ARG A 974 7.04 -48.83 -8.92
C ARG A 974 5.82 -49.23 -9.72
N MET A 975 5.42 -48.43 -10.70
CA MET A 975 4.29 -48.75 -11.56
C MET A 975 4.57 -50.04 -12.34
N LEU A 976 5.77 -50.17 -12.93
CA LEU A 976 6.21 -51.30 -13.72
C LEU A 976 6.10 -52.63 -12.97
N VAL A 977 6.63 -52.72 -11.74
CA VAL A 977 6.57 -53.98 -10.96
C VAL A 977 5.15 -54.36 -10.54
N GLY A 978 4.21 -53.41 -10.61
CA GLY A 978 2.79 -53.62 -10.36
C GLY A 978 1.97 -53.95 -11.60
N LEU A 979 2.51 -53.82 -12.82
CA LEU A 979 1.77 -54.13 -14.05
C LEU A 979 1.63 -55.66 -14.24
N PRO A 980 0.51 -56.14 -14.81
CA PRO A 980 0.44 -57.47 -15.39
C PRO A 980 1.46 -57.58 -16.53
N THR A 981 2.42 -58.49 -16.41
CA THR A 981 3.43 -58.72 -17.45
C THR A 981 3.79 -60.20 -17.52
N ASP A 982 4.04 -60.68 -18.74
CA ASP A 982 4.53 -62.03 -18.99
C ASP A 982 6.04 -62.14 -18.73
N ASP A 983 6.78 -61.02 -18.71
CA ASP A 983 8.22 -61.00 -18.41
C ASP A 983 8.52 -60.97 -16.91
N ARG A 984 8.24 -62.09 -16.24
CA ARG A 984 8.58 -62.28 -14.81
C ARG A 984 10.08 -62.25 -14.55
N SER A 985 10.88 -62.62 -15.56
CA SER A 985 12.34 -62.69 -15.45
C SER A 985 12.97 -61.29 -15.40
N GLY A 986 12.50 -60.35 -16.23
CA GLY A 986 12.92 -58.95 -16.23
C GLY A 986 12.53 -58.22 -14.96
N VAL A 987 11.30 -58.43 -14.45
CA VAL A 987 10.86 -57.86 -13.17
C VAL A 987 11.72 -58.37 -12.01
N THR A 988 12.10 -59.64 -12.00
CA THR A 988 12.98 -60.21 -10.97
C THR A 988 14.37 -59.55 -11.02
N ARG A 989 14.99 -59.43 -12.19
CA ARG A 989 16.27 -58.73 -12.38
C ARG A 989 16.22 -57.26 -11.95
N LEU A 990 15.10 -56.58 -12.22
CA LEU A 990 14.86 -55.19 -11.80
C LEU A 990 14.84 -55.08 -10.27
N LEU A 991 14.08 -55.96 -9.60
CA LEU A 991 13.97 -56.00 -8.14
C LEU A 991 15.32 -56.33 -7.47
N GLU A 992 16.08 -57.27 -8.02
CA GLU A 992 17.44 -57.61 -7.56
C GLU A 992 18.41 -56.43 -7.67
N THR A 993 18.37 -55.74 -8.83
CA THR A 993 19.19 -54.56 -9.09
C THR A 993 18.88 -53.44 -8.09
N ALA A 994 17.59 -53.15 -7.87
CA ALA A 994 17.14 -52.14 -6.92
C ALA A 994 17.47 -52.51 -5.46
N ALA A 995 17.25 -53.77 -5.06
CA ALA A 995 17.54 -54.26 -3.71
C ALA A 995 19.04 -54.29 -3.38
N SER A 996 19.89 -54.49 -4.39
CA SER A 996 21.34 -54.44 -4.25
C SER A 996 21.87 -53.00 -4.15
N ALA A 997 21.23 -52.05 -4.85
CA ALA A 997 21.64 -50.65 -4.86
C ALA A 997 21.22 -49.87 -3.59
N ASP A 998 19.95 -49.92 -3.19
CA ASP A 998 19.46 -49.37 -1.92
C ASP A 998 18.41 -50.31 -1.30
N PRO A 999 18.67 -50.89 -0.12
CA PRO A 999 17.72 -51.76 0.57
C PRO A 999 16.34 -51.13 0.77
N ARG A 1000 16.24 -49.83 1.02
CA ARG A 1000 14.94 -49.16 1.23
C ARG A 1000 14.16 -49.09 -0.08
N TYR A 1001 14.84 -48.79 -1.18
CA TYR A 1001 14.23 -48.74 -2.51
C TYR A 1001 13.81 -50.13 -2.98
N GLY A 1002 14.66 -51.14 -2.80
CA GLY A 1002 14.31 -52.54 -3.08
C GLY A 1002 13.13 -53.04 -2.25
N ALA A 1003 13.09 -52.76 -0.95
CA ALA A 1003 11.95 -53.09 -0.09
C ALA A 1003 10.66 -52.41 -0.55
N TRP A 1004 10.75 -51.15 -0.99
CA TRP A 1004 9.62 -50.40 -1.51
C TRP A 1004 9.07 -51.02 -2.81
N LEU A 1005 9.94 -51.38 -3.76
CA LEU A 1005 9.51 -52.06 -4.99
C LEU A 1005 8.97 -53.47 -4.73
N LEU A 1006 9.62 -54.26 -3.86
CA LEU A 1006 9.14 -55.59 -3.46
C LEU A 1006 7.75 -55.54 -2.83
N ARG A 1007 7.47 -54.50 -2.04
CA ARG A 1007 6.13 -54.27 -1.47
C ARG A 1007 5.07 -53.98 -2.53
N HIS A 1008 5.44 -53.27 -3.60
CA HIS A 1008 4.52 -52.84 -4.66
C HIS A 1008 4.43 -53.81 -5.83
N CYS A 1009 5.26 -54.85 -5.85
CA CYS A 1009 5.22 -55.89 -6.88
C CYS A 1009 3.92 -56.71 -6.80
N LEU A 1010 3.28 -56.93 -7.95
CA LEU A 1010 2.03 -57.69 -8.06
C LEU A 1010 2.19 -59.15 -7.58
N ALA A 1011 3.28 -59.79 -7.97
CA ALA A 1011 3.64 -61.15 -7.58
C ALA A 1011 5.15 -61.22 -7.28
N PRO A 1012 5.60 -60.80 -6.08
CA PRO A 1012 7.02 -60.75 -5.79
C PRO A 1012 7.62 -62.15 -5.71
N PRO A 1013 8.83 -62.36 -6.26
CA PRO A 1013 9.49 -63.66 -6.20
C PRO A 1013 9.68 -64.10 -4.73
N PRO A 1014 9.17 -65.27 -4.32
CA PRO A 1014 9.24 -65.74 -2.94
C PRO A 1014 10.67 -65.86 -2.43
N ASP A 1015 11.57 -66.39 -3.25
CA ASP A 1015 12.98 -66.58 -2.89
C ASP A 1015 13.71 -65.25 -2.72
N LEU A 1016 13.51 -64.30 -3.64
CA LEU A 1016 14.08 -62.95 -3.51
C LEU A 1016 13.58 -62.25 -2.25
N THR A 1017 12.30 -62.38 -1.91
CA THR A 1017 11.73 -61.77 -0.70
C THR A 1017 12.32 -62.40 0.57
N ARG A 1018 12.47 -63.73 0.59
CA ARG A 1018 13.09 -64.47 1.70
C ARG A 1018 14.55 -64.05 1.89
N ASP A 1019 15.33 -64.05 0.82
CA ASP A 1019 16.74 -63.66 0.82
C ASP A 1019 16.92 -62.20 1.24
N PHE A 1020 16.03 -61.32 0.76
CA PHE A 1020 16.01 -59.91 1.15
C PHE A 1020 15.83 -59.74 2.66
N VAL A 1021 14.86 -60.43 3.27
CA VAL A 1021 14.61 -60.36 4.73
C VAL A 1021 15.78 -60.97 5.50
N ALA A 1022 16.29 -62.13 5.08
CA ALA A 1022 17.41 -62.82 5.73
C ALA A 1022 18.68 -61.95 5.78
N ARG A 1023 19.08 -61.34 4.66
CA ARG A 1023 20.26 -60.45 4.61
C ARG A 1023 20.11 -59.22 5.51
N ARG A 1024 18.88 -58.70 5.71
CA ARG A 1024 18.65 -57.55 6.61
C ARG A 1024 18.60 -57.97 8.06
N LYS A 1025 18.07 -59.15 8.38
CA LYS A 1025 18.19 -59.76 9.71
C LYS A 1025 19.67 -59.90 10.10
N GLU A 1026 20.50 -60.49 9.24
CA GLU A 1026 21.95 -60.58 9.45
C GLU A 1026 22.60 -59.20 9.67
N THR A 1027 22.18 -58.18 8.91
CA THR A 1027 22.69 -56.80 9.09
C THR A 1027 22.30 -56.19 10.45
N LEU A 1028 21.09 -56.50 10.95
CA LEU A 1028 20.61 -55.99 12.24
C LEU A 1028 21.24 -56.74 13.43
N GLU A 1029 21.59 -58.01 13.25
CA GLU A 1029 22.22 -58.87 14.26
C GLU A 1029 23.76 -58.78 14.27
N ALA A 1030 24.37 -58.24 13.20
CA ALA A 1030 25.82 -58.13 13.07
C ALA A 1030 26.43 -57.16 14.13
N PRO A 1031 27.34 -57.63 15.01
CA PRO A 1031 27.94 -56.81 16.08
C PRO A 1031 28.76 -55.60 15.60
N GLY A 1032 29.15 -55.56 14.32
CA GLY A 1032 29.93 -54.50 13.69
C GLY A 1032 29.15 -53.63 12.69
N ALA A 1033 27.82 -53.79 12.57
CA ALA A 1033 27.04 -52.96 11.66
C ALA A 1033 27.01 -51.50 12.15
N GLY A 1034 27.58 -50.59 11.35
CA GLY A 1034 27.54 -49.15 11.65
C GLY A 1034 26.09 -48.64 11.74
N ARG A 1035 25.86 -47.59 12.54
CA ARG A 1035 24.52 -47.02 12.82
C ARG A 1035 23.69 -46.76 11.55
N THR A 1036 24.33 -46.29 10.48
CA THR A 1036 23.67 -46.03 9.19
C THR A 1036 23.23 -47.31 8.49
N ALA A 1037 24.04 -48.37 8.51
CA ALA A 1037 23.70 -49.66 7.90
C ALA A 1037 22.55 -50.33 8.68
N TRP A 1038 22.61 -50.28 10.01
CA TRP A 1038 21.54 -50.75 10.88
C TRP A 1038 20.22 -50.01 10.63
N GLN A 1039 20.24 -48.66 10.60
CA GLN A 1039 19.04 -47.85 10.34
C GLN A 1039 18.46 -48.10 8.94
N ARG A 1040 19.31 -48.26 7.92
CA ARG A 1040 18.86 -48.60 6.56
C ARG A 1040 18.20 -49.97 6.51
N ALA A 1041 18.75 -50.97 7.19
CA ALA A 1041 18.17 -52.32 7.26
C ALA A 1041 16.83 -52.33 8.02
N ALA A 1042 16.75 -51.69 9.18
CA ALA A 1042 15.51 -51.57 9.96
C ALA A 1042 14.43 -50.82 9.18
N THR A 1043 14.79 -49.68 8.58
CA THR A 1043 13.86 -48.91 7.73
C THR A 1043 13.40 -49.74 6.53
N ALA A 1044 14.29 -50.50 5.88
CA ALA A 1044 13.93 -51.34 4.74
C ALA A 1044 12.92 -52.43 5.13
N LEU A 1045 13.11 -53.11 6.26
CA LEU A 1045 12.13 -54.09 6.77
C LEU A 1045 10.78 -53.42 7.10
N ALA A 1046 10.81 -52.23 7.69
CA ALA A 1046 9.60 -51.48 8.03
C ALA A 1046 8.83 -51.01 6.78
N VAL A 1047 9.56 -50.69 5.70
CA VAL A 1047 9.00 -50.32 4.41
C VAL A 1047 8.36 -51.51 3.70
N LEU A 1048 8.93 -52.72 3.82
CA LEU A 1048 8.45 -53.95 3.16
C LEU A 1048 7.05 -54.37 3.65
N ARG A 1049 6.72 -54.13 4.93
CA ARG A 1049 5.42 -54.39 5.56
C ARG A 1049 4.84 -55.79 5.28
N ARG A 1050 5.68 -56.83 5.35
CA ARG A 1050 5.29 -58.24 5.28
C ARG A 1050 5.55 -58.93 6.60
N GLU A 1051 4.76 -59.95 6.91
CA GLU A 1051 4.82 -60.68 8.19
C GLU A 1051 6.24 -61.13 8.57
N PRO A 1052 7.06 -61.72 7.66
CA PRO A 1052 8.44 -62.09 7.99
C PRO A 1052 9.35 -60.90 8.34
N ALA A 1053 9.09 -59.72 7.78
CA ALA A 1053 9.86 -58.51 8.08
C ALA A 1053 9.44 -57.89 9.42
N TRP A 1054 8.15 -57.96 9.76
CA TRP A 1054 7.63 -57.52 11.06
C TRP A 1054 8.10 -58.41 12.20
N SER A 1055 8.14 -59.74 11.99
CA SER A 1055 8.72 -60.68 12.96
C SER A 1055 10.17 -60.31 13.28
N VAL A 1056 11.02 -60.06 12.27
CA VAL A 1056 12.41 -59.63 12.48
C VAL A 1056 12.50 -58.28 13.21
N LEU A 1057 11.64 -57.32 12.89
CA LEU A 1057 11.63 -56.02 13.58
C LEU A 1057 11.17 -56.14 15.03
N ALA A 1058 10.21 -57.02 15.32
CA ALA A 1058 9.75 -57.29 16.69
C ALA A 1058 10.84 -57.97 17.52
N ASP A 1059 11.55 -58.95 16.92
CA ASP A 1059 12.69 -59.64 17.55
C ASP A 1059 13.82 -58.64 17.90
N VAL A 1060 14.10 -57.69 17.00
CA VAL A 1060 15.16 -56.68 17.19
C VAL A 1060 14.74 -55.53 18.11
N ALA A 1061 13.44 -55.20 18.18
CA ALA A 1061 12.92 -54.16 19.09
C ALA A 1061 13.14 -54.49 20.58
N GLY A 1062 13.32 -55.78 20.92
CA GLY A 1062 13.73 -56.23 22.25
C GLY A 1062 15.22 -56.06 22.58
N ILE A 1063 16.08 -55.78 21.58
CA ILE A 1063 17.55 -55.82 21.69
C ILE A 1063 18.16 -54.39 21.65
N GLY A 1064 17.47 -53.42 21.03
CA GLY A 1064 17.94 -52.03 20.91
C GLY A 1064 19.17 -51.85 20.00
N PRO A 1065 19.47 -50.63 19.51
CA PRO A 1065 20.59 -50.40 18.61
C PRO A 1065 21.96 -50.64 19.30
N PRO A 1066 22.96 -51.22 18.61
CA PRO A 1066 24.27 -51.44 19.20
C PRO A 1066 24.98 -50.10 19.47
N GLY A 1067 25.22 -49.78 20.76
CA GLY A 1067 26.00 -48.61 21.19
C GLY A 1067 25.51 -47.88 22.45
N GLY A 1068 24.35 -48.19 23.00
CA GLY A 1068 23.88 -47.59 24.26
C GLY A 1068 24.42 -48.33 25.49
N ARG A 1069 25.63 -48.03 25.96
CA ARG A 1069 26.00 -48.36 27.36
C ARG A 1069 25.18 -47.48 28.30
N PRO A 1070 24.34 -48.02 29.21
CA PRO A 1070 23.92 -47.28 30.38
C PRO A 1070 25.08 -47.33 31.37
N GLY A 1071 25.82 -46.23 31.50
CA GLY A 1071 26.73 -46.06 32.62
C GLY A 1071 25.93 -46.10 33.92
N ARG A 1072 25.97 -47.24 34.62
CA ARG A 1072 25.62 -47.32 36.05
C ARG A 1072 26.49 -46.31 36.79
N ARG A 1073 25.90 -45.23 37.31
CA ARG A 1073 26.43 -44.54 38.50
C ARG A 1073 25.86 -45.24 39.73
N PRO A 1074 26.69 -45.62 40.73
CA PRO A 1074 26.18 -46.14 41.99
C PRO A 1074 25.56 -45.01 42.81
N ALA A 1075 24.54 -45.36 43.59
CA ALA A 1075 23.93 -44.51 44.60
C ALA A 1075 24.96 -44.11 45.68
N GLY A 1076 24.91 -42.86 46.13
CA GLY A 1076 25.58 -42.42 47.35
C GLY A 1076 25.73 -40.90 47.48
N HIS A 1077 25.23 -40.39 48.61
CA HIS A 1077 25.41 -39.05 49.23
C HIS A 1077 24.46 -37.95 48.73
N ASP A 1078 23.33 -37.71 49.39
CA ASP A 1078 23.09 -37.16 50.75
C ASP A 1078 22.96 -35.62 50.72
N ARG A 1079 21.89 -35.15 51.36
CA ARG A 1079 21.48 -33.74 51.44
C ARG A 1079 22.39 -33.01 52.42
N SER A 1080 22.91 -31.84 52.07
CA SER A 1080 22.86 -30.65 52.94
C SER A 1080 23.52 -29.40 52.34
N ALA A 1081 22.87 -28.27 52.63
CA ALA A 1081 23.37 -26.91 52.75
C ALA A 1081 23.61 -26.05 51.48
N GLU A 1082 22.67 -25.11 51.30
CA GLU A 1082 22.84 -23.71 50.86
C GLU A 1082 24.05 -22.98 51.49
N PRO A 1083 24.49 -21.80 50.97
CA PRO A 1083 23.73 -20.82 50.17
C PRO A 1083 24.20 -20.58 48.73
#